data_AF-A0A8H4QW89-F1
#
_entry.id   AF-A0A8H4QW89-F1
#
_cell.length_a   1.000
_cell.length_b   1.000
_cell.length_c   1.000
_cell.angle_alpha   90.00
_cell.angle_beta   90.00
_cell.angle_gamma   90.00
#
_symmetry.space_group_name_H-M   'P 1'
#
loop_
_entity.id
_entity.type
_entity.pdbx_description
1 polymer ?
#
loop_
_entity_poly.entity_id
_entity_poly.type
_entity_poly.pdbx_seq_one_letter_code
_entity_poly.pdbx_strand_id
1 'polypeptide(L)'
;MSRSYSTPISTPSSSSGSNSQQMSGYTSSSSSLGGTPGSGTSAKAKSPTPTTKPPNVFSNDGSFLDRIRRSMKEEEDKKKEKEALERKLHFADRFKNRRKRRAQSHDPETQGEHAENTHEDEESPKKKPRVSVDGQDGAEEKDQSKDNATTDNSAQAEYQKAMDSYPASLKDSGLKILKVGRWDAERRTQSQTLSSPTMSKPGDVVYIDGRTVYAPDLEYTKCSARTCKKGPQDGTALRVCSSCGEAAYCSSECQKIDWKDRHKAWCGKTDRVDIERFYPFLACIAYVNHCHPDIPLHPALLHQIINDPGPNNSSEIVEFPNGTSAKLVLLGTEIPVHQLNPETWWPAGRTLQIRAKFHRRIFTEGLLLPNTLAICLALISEMYTTTYMPKPDPQSWQTFKLNTQERVRLTHRSSPICDIGIVQGSVRVTPQDRLVYYSMTSHEFIMGDDPDDHYWMYFTTRSGNEYFLDIGMFTFNCAQMIKCEPYSNHGFYRPMMNTVPAFFYGEDLRRTIPRLDMLAWKPKRKFSLLHDERLYEMMGYPQMDVPDKQMQGAYNIMEEIAGRKCTGFEREMLLTFTSNVRMCMSLNLKHRDYLNFPEKPEIVLELDPGETINDCSEEEDRALEKYMKKWARRLKKGYISPEQWVAAFHAANEKPHANRYTKKGPLNFDILGDLRYEP
;
A
#
# COMPACT_ATOMS: atom_id res chain seq x y z
N MET A 1 -21.28 -51.14 -8.83
CA MET A 1 -22.58 -50.82 -8.21
C MET A 1 -22.76 -49.32 -8.31
N SER A 2 -23.46 -48.89 -9.35
CA SER A 2 -23.56 -47.50 -9.78
C SER A 2 -25.02 -47.10 -9.72
N ARG A 3 -25.37 -46.09 -8.91
CA ARG A 3 -26.71 -45.49 -8.91
C ARG A 3 -26.58 -44.02 -9.23
N SER A 4 -26.97 -43.70 -10.45
CA SER A 4 -27.31 -42.37 -10.95
C SER A 4 -28.67 -41.95 -10.36
N TYR A 5 -28.75 -40.73 -9.85
CA TYR A 5 -30.02 -40.06 -9.56
C TYR A 5 -30.17 -38.88 -10.52
N SER A 6 -31.19 -38.97 -11.37
CA SER A 6 -31.69 -37.89 -12.22
C SER A 6 -32.93 -37.31 -11.55
N THR A 7 -32.94 -36.01 -11.27
CA THR A 7 -34.14 -35.27 -10.85
C THR A 7 -34.70 -34.48 -12.05
N PRO A 8 -36.03 -34.44 -12.23
CA PRO A 8 -36.66 -33.76 -13.36
C PRO A 8 -36.92 -32.27 -13.08
N ILE A 9 -36.74 -31.44 -14.10
CA ILE A 9 -37.14 -30.02 -14.12
C ILE A 9 -38.60 -29.97 -14.60
N SER A 10 -39.48 -29.38 -13.80
CA SER A 10 -40.86 -29.08 -14.15
C SER A 10 -40.99 -27.62 -14.57
N THR A 11 -41.39 -27.39 -15.82
CA THR A 11 -41.83 -26.10 -16.35
C THR A 11 -43.31 -25.86 -16.06
N PRO A 12 -43.75 -24.63 -15.76
CA PRO A 12 -45.13 -24.23 -15.96
C PRO A 12 -45.28 -23.31 -17.18
N SER A 13 -45.98 -23.83 -18.20
CA SER A 13 -46.93 -23.07 -19.03
C SER A 13 -48.07 -22.58 -18.12
N SER A 14 -48.78 -21.48 -18.28
CA SER A 14 -49.24 -20.71 -19.44
C SER A 14 -50.09 -19.55 -18.89
N SER A 15 -50.14 -18.39 -19.54
CA SER A 15 -51.40 -17.78 -20.01
C SER A 15 -51.19 -16.34 -20.48
N SER A 16 -51.60 -16.15 -21.72
CA SER A 16 -51.82 -14.92 -22.44
C SER A 16 -52.97 -14.10 -21.85
N GLY A 17 -52.74 -12.80 -21.66
CA GLY A 17 -53.74 -11.81 -21.31
C GLY A 17 -53.32 -10.44 -21.84
N SER A 18 -53.82 -10.10 -23.02
CA SER A 18 -53.70 -8.81 -23.68
C SER A 18 -54.42 -7.70 -22.89
N ASN A 19 -53.75 -6.57 -22.64
CA ASN A 19 -54.44 -5.28 -22.67
C ASN A 19 -53.46 -4.12 -22.95
N SER A 20 -53.77 -3.37 -24.00
CA SER A 20 -53.05 -2.21 -24.51
C SER A 20 -53.79 -0.92 -24.12
N GLN A 21 -53.13 -0.01 -23.41
CA GLN A 21 -53.44 1.44 -23.37
C GLN A 21 -52.09 2.17 -23.27
N GLN A 22 -51.61 2.76 -24.37
CA GLN A 22 -51.73 4.20 -24.68
C GLN A 22 -51.21 5.13 -23.57
N MET A 23 -50.05 5.74 -23.82
CA MET A 23 -49.86 7.19 -23.67
C MET A 23 -48.76 7.65 -24.65
N SER A 24 -49.03 8.79 -25.27
CA SER A 24 -48.39 9.37 -26.45
C SER A 24 -47.61 10.66 -26.11
N GLY A 25 -46.73 11.08 -27.03
CA GLY A 25 -46.21 12.46 -27.16
C GLY A 25 -44.83 12.67 -26.54
N TYR A 26 -43.77 13.17 -27.20
CA TYR A 26 -43.64 14.23 -28.21
C TYR A 26 -42.43 13.89 -29.15
N THR A 27 -42.53 13.87 -30.48
CA THR A 27 -42.21 14.96 -31.47
C THR A 27 -41.08 15.90 -31.01
N SER A 28 -40.03 16.28 -31.75
CA SER A 28 -39.66 16.35 -33.18
C SER A 28 -38.17 16.80 -33.17
N SER A 29 -37.30 16.64 -34.17
CA SER A 29 -37.32 17.33 -35.47
C SER A 29 -36.06 16.91 -36.24
N SER A 30 -36.22 16.63 -37.53
CA SER A 30 -35.18 16.42 -38.52
C SER A 30 -34.97 17.69 -39.36
N SER A 31 -33.79 17.86 -39.95
CA SER A 31 -33.58 18.79 -41.08
C SER A 31 -32.50 18.25 -42.04
N SER A 32 -32.98 17.73 -43.18
CA SER A 32 -32.55 17.95 -44.59
C SER A 32 -31.22 18.69 -44.84
N LEU A 33 -30.25 18.10 -45.56
CA LEU A 33 -30.09 17.97 -47.03
C LEU A 33 -29.55 19.22 -47.76
N GLY A 34 -28.47 19.01 -48.53
CA GLY A 34 -28.00 19.86 -49.62
C GLY A 34 -27.00 19.10 -50.51
N GLY A 35 -27.37 18.84 -51.77
CA GLY A 35 -26.53 18.27 -52.86
C GLY A 35 -25.54 19.30 -53.43
N THR A 36 -24.74 19.09 -54.49
CA THR A 36 -24.62 18.09 -55.57
C THR A 36 -23.22 18.34 -56.26
N PRO A 37 -22.88 17.97 -57.52
CA PRO A 37 -21.97 16.86 -57.84
C PRO A 37 -20.70 17.27 -58.65
N GLY A 38 -19.78 16.33 -58.92
CA GLY A 38 -18.67 16.58 -59.85
C GLY A 38 -17.80 15.37 -60.20
N SER A 39 -17.95 14.89 -61.43
CA SER A 39 -17.19 13.84 -62.12
C SER A 39 -15.73 14.25 -62.44
N GLY A 40 -14.81 13.29 -62.56
CA GLY A 40 -13.53 13.53 -63.24
C GLY A 40 -12.45 12.48 -63.01
N THR A 41 -12.32 11.55 -63.96
CA THR A 41 -11.16 10.66 -64.16
C THR A 41 -9.90 11.44 -64.55
N SER A 42 -8.73 11.09 -64.00
CA SER A 42 -7.45 11.14 -64.74
C SER A 42 -6.30 10.44 -64.00
N ALA A 43 -5.57 9.63 -64.74
CA ALA A 43 -4.30 9.04 -64.35
C ALA A 43 -3.20 10.13 -64.27
N LYS A 44 -2.29 10.03 -63.29
CA LYS A 44 -1.02 10.79 -63.35
C LYS A 44 0.17 10.10 -62.68
N ALA A 45 1.27 10.27 -63.41
CA ALA A 45 2.64 9.79 -63.31
C ALA A 45 3.34 9.86 -61.94
N LYS A 46 4.31 8.94 -61.79
CA LYS A 46 5.36 8.91 -60.76
C LYS A 46 6.21 10.18 -60.78
N SER A 47 6.40 10.82 -59.63
CA SER A 47 7.38 11.88 -59.40
C SER A 47 8.66 11.32 -58.74
N PRO A 48 9.83 11.94 -58.96
CA PRO A 48 11.12 11.50 -58.42
C PRO A 48 11.32 11.95 -56.96
N THR A 49 12.02 11.11 -56.21
CA THR A 49 12.39 11.27 -54.80
C THR A 49 13.22 12.53 -54.52
N PRO A 50 12.92 13.31 -53.45
CA PRO A 50 13.73 14.46 -53.07
C PRO A 50 14.96 14.03 -52.27
N THR A 51 16.12 14.58 -52.65
CA THR A 51 17.38 14.48 -51.93
C THR A 51 17.29 15.18 -50.57
N THR A 52 17.71 14.49 -49.51
CA THR A 52 17.70 14.96 -48.12
C THR A 52 18.76 16.03 -47.89
N LYS A 53 18.33 17.23 -47.48
CA LYS A 53 19.21 18.28 -46.96
C LYS A 53 19.79 17.87 -45.60
N PRO A 54 21.04 18.26 -45.26
CA PRO A 54 21.63 17.96 -43.97
C PRO A 54 20.81 18.56 -42.82
N PRO A 55 20.70 17.86 -41.68
CA PRO A 55 19.87 18.27 -40.56
C PRO A 55 20.39 19.59 -39.97
N ASN A 56 19.49 20.58 -39.89
CA ASN A 56 19.76 21.86 -39.26
C ASN A 56 20.00 21.64 -37.76
N VAL A 57 21.20 21.99 -37.28
CA VAL A 57 21.69 21.74 -35.91
C VAL A 57 21.05 22.67 -34.88
N PHE A 58 20.24 23.65 -35.33
CA PHE A 58 19.47 24.55 -34.48
C PHE A 58 17.98 24.22 -34.59
N SER A 59 17.54 23.15 -33.91
CA SER A 59 16.12 22.91 -33.68
C SER A 59 15.59 23.96 -32.69
N ASN A 60 14.47 24.60 -33.04
CA ASN A 60 13.82 25.65 -32.25
C ASN A 60 13.06 25.09 -31.02
N ASP A 61 13.48 23.93 -30.51
CA ASP A 61 12.81 23.15 -29.47
C ASP A 61 13.33 23.42 -28.05
N GLY A 62 14.22 24.42 -27.88
CA GLY A 62 14.77 24.80 -26.58
C GLY A 62 15.77 23.79 -25.98
N SER A 63 16.01 22.65 -26.64
CA SER A 63 16.86 21.57 -26.14
C SER A 63 18.33 21.99 -25.93
N PHE A 64 18.81 22.95 -26.71
CA PHE A 64 20.16 23.51 -26.58
C PHE A 64 20.35 24.34 -25.31
N LEU A 65 19.37 25.19 -24.95
CA LEU A 65 19.42 26.00 -23.73
C LEU A 65 19.30 25.14 -22.48
N ASP A 66 18.50 24.07 -22.53
CA ASP A 66 18.42 23.10 -21.43
C ASP A 66 19.73 22.34 -21.22
N ARG A 67 20.48 22.06 -22.29
CA ARG A 67 21.80 21.45 -22.19
C ARG A 67 22.81 22.37 -21.51
N ILE A 68 22.77 23.67 -21.82
CA ILE A 68 23.61 24.69 -21.18
C ILE A 68 23.23 24.84 -19.69
N ARG A 69 21.94 24.90 -19.36
CA ARG A 69 21.47 24.97 -17.97
C ARG A 69 21.88 23.76 -17.14
N ARG A 70 21.81 22.54 -17.71
CA ARG A 70 22.31 21.32 -17.04
C ARG A 70 23.83 21.36 -16.85
N SER A 71 24.58 21.80 -17.86
CA SER A 71 26.03 21.94 -17.77
C SER A 71 26.46 22.92 -16.67
N MET A 72 25.78 24.07 -16.55
CA MET A 72 26.06 25.04 -15.50
C MET A 72 25.74 24.50 -14.09
N LYS A 73 24.63 23.75 -13.96
CA LYS A 73 24.25 23.13 -12.69
C LYS A 73 25.25 22.06 -12.25
N GLU A 74 25.73 21.23 -13.19
CA GLU A 74 26.78 20.24 -12.90
C GLU A 74 28.11 20.88 -12.48
N GLU A 75 28.45 22.05 -13.04
CA GLU A 75 29.64 22.80 -12.64
C GLU A 75 29.51 23.40 -11.23
N GLU A 76 28.33 23.91 -10.89
CA GLU A 76 28.04 24.45 -9.56
C GLU A 76 28.06 23.35 -8.48
N ASP A 77 27.53 22.16 -8.79
CA ASP A 77 27.55 21.02 -7.89
C ASP A 77 28.99 20.50 -7.67
N LYS A 78 29.81 20.44 -8.72
CA LYS A 78 31.26 20.14 -8.60
C LYS A 78 32.00 21.17 -7.74
N LYS A 79 31.64 22.45 -7.86
CA LYS A 79 32.22 23.52 -7.03
C LYS A 79 31.85 23.34 -5.55
N LYS A 80 30.59 23.01 -5.25
CA LYS A 80 30.13 22.73 -3.87
C LYS A 80 30.82 21.51 -3.28
N GLU A 81 31.04 20.46 -4.07
CA GLU A 81 31.75 19.27 -3.61
C GLU A 81 33.22 19.56 -3.29
N LYS A 82 33.90 20.35 -4.14
CA LYS A 82 35.29 20.78 -3.91
C LYS A 82 35.41 21.64 -2.64
N GLU A 83 34.51 22.59 -2.44
CA GLU A 83 34.49 23.44 -1.24
C GLU A 83 34.24 22.61 0.04
N ALA A 84 33.34 21.62 -0.03
CA ALA A 84 33.10 20.70 1.08
C ALA A 84 34.34 19.85 1.43
N LEU A 85 35.13 19.46 0.41
CA LEU A 85 36.37 18.71 0.59
C LEU A 85 37.47 19.59 1.21
N GLU A 86 37.59 20.85 0.78
CA GLU A 86 38.51 21.83 1.36
C GLU A 86 38.16 22.14 2.84
N ARG A 87 36.87 22.29 3.18
CA ARG A 87 36.45 22.45 4.58
C ARG A 87 36.81 21.24 5.44
N LYS A 88 36.72 20.01 4.91
CA LYS A 88 37.14 18.79 5.62
C LYS A 88 38.66 18.74 5.83
N LEU A 89 39.45 19.13 4.82
CA LEU A 89 40.90 19.21 4.94
C LEU A 89 41.32 20.25 5.99
N HIS A 90 40.71 21.44 5.96
CA HIS A 90 40.97 22.49 6.94
C HIS A 90 40.61 22.04 8.37
N PHE A 91 39.50 21.31 8.54
CA PHE A 91 39.11 20.77 9.84
C PHE A 91 40.12 19.71 10.34
N ALA A 92 40.60 18.82 9.47
CA ALA A 92 41.60 17.82 9.82
C ALA A 92 42.94 18.46 10.22
N ASP A 93 43.35 19.54 9.55
CA ASP A 93 44.60 20.24 9.84
C ASP A 93 44.58 20.92 11.22
N ARG A 94 43.43 21.50 11.60
CA ARG A 94 43.23 22.03 12.97
C ARG A 94 43.46 20.98 14.06
N PHE A 95 43.11 19.71 13.80
CA PHE A 95 43.35 18.63 14.76
C PHE A 95 44.82 18.19 14.81
N LYS A 96 45.51 18.16 13.66
CA LYS A 96 46.95 17.87 13.60
C LYS A 96 47.78 18.92 14.34
N ASN A 97 47.42 20.19 14.18
CA ASN A 97 48.15 21.30 14.81
C ASN A 97 47.88 21.41 16.33
N ARG A 98 46.80 20.83 16.85
CA ARG A 98 46.49 20.85 18.29
C ARG A 98 47.34 19.90 19.14
N ARG A 99 48.00 18.90 18.53
CA ARG A 99 48.86 17.92 19.26
C ARG A 99 50.31 18.39 19.47
N LYS A 100 50.67 19.61 19.08
CA LYS A 100 52.04 20.15 19.21
C LYS A 100 52.20 21.17 20.36
N ARG A 101 51.55 20.96 21.52
CA ARG A 101 51.97 21.68 22.74
C ARG A 101 53.28 21.08 23.22
N ARG A 102 54.38 21.84 23.10
CA ARG A 102 55.68 21.55 23.70
C ARG A 102 55.50 21.32 25.21
N ALA A 103 55.98 20.19 25.71
CA ALA A 103 56.18 19.98 27.13
C ALA A 103 57.26 20.96 27.62
N GLN A 104 56.89 21.89 28.50
CA GLN A 104 57.85 22.65 29.27
C GLN A 104 58.33 21.77 30.42
N SER A 105 59.63 21.49 30.43
CA SER A 105 60.36 20.85 31.51
C SER A 105 60.51 21.83 32.68
N HIS A 106 60.18 21.36 33.88
CA HIS A 106 60.42 22.04 35.15
C HIS A 106 61.64 21.38 35.82
N ASP A 107 62.56 22.19 36.34
CA ASP A 107 63.43 21.84 37.48
C ASP A 107 63.58 23.08 38.39
N PRO A 108 63.87 22.91 39.70
CA PRO A 108 63.51 23.85 40.75
C PRO A 108 64.70 24.62 41.34
N GLU A 109 64.48 25.85 41.85
CA GLU A 109 65.18 26.36 43.05
C GLU A 109 64.52 27.64 43.63
N THR A 110 63.87 27.43 44.78
CA THR A 110 63.89 28.14 46.07
C THR A 110 64.03 29.68 46.22
N GLN A 111 63.24 30.19 47.19
CA GLN A 111 63.27 31.47 47.94
C GLN A 111 62.56 32.65 47.25
N GLY A 112 61.65 33.43 47.85
CA GLY A 112 61.07 33.55 49.20
C GLY A 112 60.19 34.82 49.22
N GLU A 113 59.28 34.92 50.19
CA GLU A 113 58.60 36.13 50.71
C GLU A 113 57.40 36.80 49.98
N HIS A 114 56.30 36.92 50.75
CA HIS A 114 55.25 37.97 50.80
C HIS A 114 54.43 38.32 49.52
N ALA A 115 53.12 38.61 49.52
CA ALA A 115 52.01 38.59 50.47
C ALA A 115 50.69 38.82 49.70
N GLU A 116 49.58 38.37 50.29
CA GLU A 116 48.20 38.91 50.27
C GLU A 116 47.24 38.84 49.04
N ASN A 117 46.12 38.14 49.33
CA ASN A 117 44.69 38.46 49.12
C ASN A 117 44.15 38.58 47.68
N THR A 118 43.14 37.81 47.24
CA THR A 118 41.75 37.74 47.75
C THR A 118 41.03 36.54 47.10
N HIS A 119 40.54 35.58 47.89
CA HIS A 119 39.15 35.32 48.30
C HIS A 119 38.21 34.71 47.24
N GLU A 120 37.83 33.47 47.56
CA GLU A 120 36.89 32.56 46.91
C GLU A 120 35.43 32.98 47.17
N ASP A 121 34.49 32.45 46.38
CA ASP A 121 33.23 31.90 46.90
C ASP A 121 32.57 30.97 45.86
N GLU A 122 32.51 29.68 46.22
CA GLU A 122 31.61 28.68 45.67
C GLU A 122 30.23 28.79 46.35
N GLU A 123 29.12 28.67 45.59
CA GLU A 123 27.81 28.44 46.21
C GLU A 123 27.01 27.35 45.47
N SER A 124 26.70 26.28 46.22
CA SER A 124 25.80 25.18 45.86
C SER A 124 24.36 25.48 46.33
N PRO A 125 23.30 25.10 45.59
CA PRO A 125 21.93 25.41 46.02
C PRO A 125 21.32 24.39 46.99
N LYS A 126 20.77 24.92 48.09
CA LYS A 126 20.04 24.24 49.17
C LYS A 126 18.58 23.88 48.82
N LYS A 127 18.11 22.85 49.52
CA LYS A 127 16.74 22.30 49.60
C LYS A 127 15.71 23.34 50.08
N LYS A 128 14.48 23.28 49.53
CA LYS A 128 13.31 24.07 49.96
C LYS A 128 12.55 23.42 51.13
N PRO A 129 11.91 24.20 52.01
CA PRO A 129 11.16 23.71 53.17
C PRO A 129 9.68 23.42 52.86
N ARG A 130 9.13 22.52 53.69
CA ARG A 130 7.74 22.06 53.75
C ARG A 130 6.95 23.01 54.65
N VAL A 131 5.84 23.55 54.15
CA VAL A 131 4.91 24.40 54.92
C VAL A 131 3.67 23.57 55.25
N SER A 132 3.35 23.51 56.54
CA SER A 132 2.10 23.00 57.13
C SER A 132 1.13 24.16 57.32
N VAL A 133 -0.14 23.98 56.94
CA VAL A 133 -1.25 24.88 57.32
C VAL A 133 -2.38 24.00 57.84
N ASP A 134 -2.71 24.20 59.12
CA ASP A 134 -3.88 23.67 59.81
C ASP A 134 -4.95 24.77 59.96
N GLY A 135 -6.22 24.34 59.96
CA GLY A 135 -7.39 25.05 60.46
C GLY A 135 -8.16 25.91 59.43
N GLN A 136 -9.49 26.03 59.46
CA GLN A 136 -10.58 25.39 60.21
C GLN A 136 -11.88 25.93 59.58
N ASP A 137 -12.96 25.15 59.70
CA ASP A 137 -14.37 25.56 59.80
C ASP A 137 -15.13 26.24 58.64
N GLY A 138 -16.27 25.63 58.27
CA GLY A 138 -17.51 26.36 58.03
C GLY A 138 -18.27 26.04 56.75
N ALA A 139 -19.45 25.43 56.94
CA ALA A 139 -20.73 25.66 56.25
C ALA A 139 -21.29 24.46 55.47
N GLU A 140 -22.28 23.84 56.12
CA GLU A 140 -23.31 23.00 55.51
C GLU A 140 -24.10 23.82 54.49
N GLU A 141 -24.16 23.35 53.24
CA GLU A 141 -25.25 23.69 52.33
C GLU A 141 -25.75 22.40 51.69
N LYS A 142 -26.94 21.97 52.14
CA LYS A 142 -27.73 20.93 51.53
C LYS A 142 -28.24 21.47 50.19
N ASP A 143 -27.84 20.86 49.09
CA ASP A 143 -28.60 20.98 47.87
C ASP A 143 -29.07 19.61 47.36
N GLN A 144 -30.38 19.51 47.28
CA GLN A 144 -31.14 18.36 46.80
C GLN A 144 -31.36 18.56 45.30
N SER A 145 -30.64 17.83 44.47
CA SER A 145 -31.08 17.53 43.10
C SER A 145 -30.78 16.07 42.77
N LYS A 146 -31.64 15.19 43.29
CA LYS A 146 -31.85 13.85 42.76
C LYS A 146 -32.87 13.95 41.64
N ASP A 147 -32.40 14.06 40.41
CA ASP A 147 -33.13 13.59 39.24
C ASP A 147 -32.29 12.52 38.55
N ASN A 148 -32.67 11.27 38.83
CA ASN A 148 -32.12 10.06 38.28
C ASN A 148 -32.35 10.00 36.77
N ALA A 149 -31.32 10.28 35.97
CA ALA A 149 -31.17 9.64 34.67
C ALA A 149 -30.57 8.24 34.89
N THR A 150 -31.42 7.27 35.24
CA THR A 150 -31.09 5.84 35.14
C THR A 150 -30.99 5.51 33.66
N THR A 151 -29.85 5.79 33.04
CA THR A 151 -29.52 5.23 31.73
C THR A 151 -29.38 3.72 31.88
N ASP A 152 -30.07 2.98 31.01
CA ASP A 152 -30.14 1.53 30.95
C ASP A 152 -28.75 0.85 30.98
N ASN A 153 -28.30 0.42 32.16
CA ASN A 153 -27.16 -0.49 32.34
C ASN A 153 -27.46 -1.92 31.85
N SER A 154 -28.61 -2.15 31.21
CA SER A 154 -29.04 -3.49 30.76
C SER A 154 -28.09 -4.07 29.71
N ALA A 155 -27.67 -3.27 28.73
CA ALA A 155 -26.79 -3.75 27.65
C ALA A 155 -25.40 -4.16 28.18
N GLN A 156 -24.84 -3.39 29.12
CA GLN A 156 -23.55 -3.69 29.73
C GLN A 156 -23.63 -4.94 30.64
N ALA A 157 -24.74 -5.15 31.33
CA ALA A 157 -24.99 -6.35 32.13
C ALA A 157 -25.12 -7.62 31.26
N GLU A 158 -25.82 -7.52 30.12
CA GLU A 158 -25.93 -8.62 29.15
C GLU A 158 -24.58 -8.98 28.53
N TYR A 159 -23.77 -7.98 28.19
CA TYR A 159 -22.39 -8.17 27.75
C TYR A 159 -21.55 -8.91 28.81
N GLN A 160 -21.60 -8.49 30.07
CA GLN A 160 -20.83 -9.15 31.13
C GLN A 160 -21.22 -10.64 31.26
N LYS A 161 -22.52 -10.94 31.20
CA LYS A 161 -23.03 -12.31 31.20
C LYS A 161 -22.54 -13.12 30.00
N ALA A 162 -22.42 -12.50 28.82
CA ALA A 162 -21.90 -13.15 27.63
C ALA A 162 -20.40 -13.44 27.73
N MET A 163 -19.62 -12.51 28.29
CA MET A 163 -18.20 -12.73 28.57
C MET A 163 -17.96 -13.89 29.53
N ASP A 164 -18.77 -13.97 30.59
CA ASP A 164 -18.70 -15.08 31.56
C ASP A 164 -19.02 -16.44 30.91
N SER A 165 -19.80 -16.45 29.82
CA SER A 165 -20.14 -17.65 29.05
C SER A 165 -19.13 -18.00 27.94
N TYR A 166 -18.13 -17.15 27.68
CA TYR A 166 -17.24 -17.29 26.54
C TYR A 166 -16.20 -18.41 26.76
N PRO A 167 -16.09 -19.40 25.86
CA PRO A 167 -15.19 -20.54 26.07
C PRO A 167 -13.71 -20.14 25.97
N ALA A 168 -12.91 -20.53 26.96
CA ALA A 168 -11.51 -20.11 27.11
C ALA A 168 -10.52 -20.66 26.05
N SER A 169 -10.96 -21.54 25.13
CA SER A 169 -10.09 -22.23 24.18
C SER A 169 -10.53 -21.98 22.73
N LEU A 170 -10.07 -20.86 22.15
CA LEU A 170 -10.34 -20.51 20.75
C LEU A 170 -9.36 -21.08 19.72
N LYS A 171 -8.25 -21.71 20.14
CA LYS A 171 -7.22 -22.18 19.18
C LYS A 171 -7.66 -23.31 18.24
N ASP A 172 -8.87 -23.85 18.42
CA ASP A 172 -9.43 -24.94 17.60
C ASP A 172 -10.90 -24.73 17.18
N SER A 173 -11.54 -23.64 17.58
CA SER A 173 -12.89 -23.30 17.11
C SER A 173 -12.77 -22.28 15.98
N GLY A 174 -12.81 -22.76 14.72
CA GLY A 174 -13.09 -21.90 13.57
C GLY A 174 -14.28 -21.02 13.91
N LEU A 175 -14.01 -19.73 14.07
CA LEU A 175 -14.99 -18.74 14.51
C LEU A 175 -16.13 -18.72 13.50
N LYS A 176 -17.36 -18.71 13.99
CA LYS A 176 -18.57 -18.48 13.20
C LYS A 176 -18.57 -17.05 12.65
N ILE A 177 -17.78 -16.79 11.62
CA ILE A 177 -18.14 -15.76 10.65
C ILE A 177 -19.52 -16.16 10.13
N LEU A 178 -20.45 -15.20 10.01
CA LEU A 178 -21.84 -15.45 9.67
C LEU A 178 -22.03 -16.55 8.63
N LYS A 179 -23.04 -17.40 8.88
CA LYS A 179 -23.45 -18.56 8.07
C LYS A 179 -23.73 -18.21 6.60
N VAL A 180 -22.68 -18.07 5.81
CA VAL A 180 -22.70 -18.35 4.37
C VAL A 180 -21.74 -19.52 4.16
N GLY A 181 -22.28 -20.73 4.03
CA GLY A 181 -21.53 -21.95 3.67
C GLY A 181 -20.88 -22.72 4.82
N ARG A 182 -21.64 -23.60 5.47
CA ARG A 182 -21.19 -24.58 6.47
C ARG A 182 -20.68 -25.85 5.78
N TRP A 183 -19.42 -26.27 5.96
CA TRP A 183 -18.97 -27.67 6.09
C TRP A 183 -17.52 -27.74 6.64
N ASP A 184 -17.28 -28.82 7.38
CA ASP A 184 -16.01 -29.42 7.81
C ASP A 184 -15.47 -29.14 9.23
N ALA A 185 -15.46 -30.24 10.00
CA ALA A 185 -14.50 -30.52 11.05
C ALA A 185 -13.89 -31.91 10.77
N GLU A 186 -12.63 -31.97 10.33
CA GLU A 186 -11.74 -33.08 10.69
C GLU A 186 -10.25 -32.77 10.42
N ARG A 187 -9.44 -33.03 11.46
CA ARG A 187 -8.00 -33.34 11.51
C ARG A 187 -6.94 -32.24 11.61
N ARG A 188 -6.32 -32.23 12.80
CA ARG A 188 -4.86 -32.21 12.98
C ARG A 188 -4.33 -33.64 12.91
N THR A 189 -3.41 -33.88 11.98
CA THR A 189 -2.14 -34.65 12.09
C THR A 189 -1.81 -35.23 10.71
N GLN A 190 -1.14 -34.44 9.88
CA GLN A 190 -0.27 -34.93 8.80
C GLN A 190 0.61 -33.77 8.34
N SER A 191 1.73 -33.56 9.03
CA SER A 191 2.88 -32.91 8.42
C SER A 191 3.55 -33.99 7.56
N GLN A 192 3.13 -34.10 6.30
CA GLN A 192 3.87 -34.85 5.29
C GLN A 192 4.87 -33.91 4.64
N THR A 193 6.12 -34.33 4.66
CA THR A 193 7.22 -33.79 3.86
C THR A 193 6.85 -33.88 2.38
N LEU A 194 6.32 -32.79 1.82
CA LEU A 194 6.21 -32.62 0.38
C LEU A 194 7.63 -32.53 -0.20
N SER A 195 8.00 -33.55 -0.95
CA SER A 195 9.19 -33.53 -1.81
C SER A 195 9.04 -32.40 -2.82
N SER A 196 9.98 -31.44 -2.79
CA SER A 196 10.03 -30.33 -3.73
C SER A 196 10.04 -30.83 -5.19
N PRO A 197 9.20 -30.29 -6.08
CA PRO A 197 9.32 -30.60 -7.49
C PRO A 197 10.70 -30.15 -8.01
N THR A 198 11.32 -30.98 -8.85
CA THR A 198 12.53 -30.64 -9.59
C THR A 198 12.29 -29.36 -10.39
N MET A 199 13.00 -28.28 -10.03
CA MET A 199 12.89 -26.98 -10.70
C MET A 199 13.18 -27.12 -12.20
N SER A 200 12.32 -26.53 -13.02
CA SER A 200 12.61 -26.32 -14.44
C SER A 200 13.85 -25.42 -14.59
N LYS A 201 14.56 -25.49 -15.73
CA LYS A 201 15.80 -24.75 -15.87
C LYS A 201 15.48 -23.24 -15.99
N PRO A 202 16.21 -22.35 -15.29
CA PRO A 202 16.03 -20.91 -15.45
C PRO A 202 16.27 -20.50 -16.91
N GLY A 203 15.17 -20.04 -17.54
CA GLY A 203 15.11 -19.64 -18.95
C GLY A 203 14.15 -20.45 -19.83
N ASP A 204 13.41 -21.44 -19.29
CA ASP A 204 12.40 -22.16 -20.05
C ASP A 204 11.14 -21.28 -20.25
N VAL A 205 10.94 -20.87 -21.51
CA VAL A 205 9.80 -20.09 -21.96
C VAL A 205 8.58 -21.01 -22.04
N VAL A 206 7.66 -20.90 -21.09
CA VAL A 206 6.37 -21.60 -21.18
C VAL A 206 5.47 -20.84 -22.16
N TYR A 207 5.14 -21.48 -23.29
CA TYR A 207 4.20 -20.98 -24.27
C TYR A 207 2.80 -21.52 -23.97
N ILE A 208 1.88 -20.65 -23.58
CA ILE A 208 0.46 -21.00 -23.38
C ILE A 208 -0.36 -19.98 -24.18
N ASP A 209 -1.13 -20.46 -25.16
CA ASP A 209 -2.05 -19.65 -25.97
C ASP A 209 -1.47 -18.34 -26.55
N GLY A 210 -0.18 -18.37 -26.90
CA GLY A 210 0.52 -17.23 -27.52
C GLY A 210 0.98 -16.14 -26.54
N ARG A 211 0.77 -16.32 -25.22
CA ARG A 211 1.40 -15.51 -24.18
C ARG A 211 2.58 -16.28 -23.57
N THR A 212 3.62 -15.53 -23.24
CA THR A 212 4.78 -16.03 -22.49
C THR A 212 4.91 -15.20 -21.24
N VAL A 213 5.05 -15.85 -20.07
CA VAL A 213 5.39 -15.15 -18.83
C VAL A 213 6.85 -14.70 -18.92
N TYR A 214 7.08 -13.40 -18.79
CA TYR A 214 8.38 -12.79 -18.62
C TYR A 214 8.66 -12.61 -17.13
N ALA A 215 9.33 -13.58 -16.54
CA ALA A 215 9.93 -13.46 -15.21
C ALA A 215 11.41 -13.05 -15.40
N PRO A 216 11.77 -11.76 -15.25
CA PRO A 216 13.17 -11.36 -15.24
C PRO A 216 13.90 -12.11 -14.13
N ASP A 217 15.01 -12.77 -14.46
CA ASP A 217 15.86 -13.40 -13.46
C ASP A 217 16.17 -12.39 -12.33
N LEU A 218 15.77 -12.74 -11.10
CA LEU A 218 16.04 -11.97 -9.87
C LEU A 218 17.50 -11.50 -9.81
N GLU A 219 18.39 -12.43 -10.14
CA GLU A 219 19.81 -12.19 -10.35
C GLU A 219 20.08 -12.61 -11.79
N TYR A 220 20.35 -11.68 -12.71
CA TYR A 220 20.87 -12.08 -14.02
C TYR A 220 22.19 -12.82 -13.79
N THR A 221 22.13 -14.14 -13.70
CA THR A 221 23.27 -14.99 -13.32
C THR A 221 24.28 -15.09 -14.44
N LYS A 222 23.87 -14.74 -15.66
CA LYS A 222 24.69 -14.85 -16.88
C LYS A 222 24.33 -13.79 -17.90
N CYS A 223 25.31 -13.44 -18.71
CA CYS A 223 25.15 -12.69 -19.93
C CYS A 223 24.15 -13.40 -20.87
N SER A 224 23.22 -12.64 -21.46
CA SER A 224 22.24 -13.16 -22.40
C SER A 224 22.85 -13.58 -23.75
N ALA A 225 24.09 -13.18 -24.06
CA ALA A 225 24.77 -13.66 -25.26
C ALA A 225 25.14 -15.15 -25.12
N ARG A 226 24.64 -15.99 -26.02
CA ARG A 226 24.79 -17.47 -25.95
C ARG A 226 26.24 -17.94 -25.83
N THR A 227 27.17 -17.20 -26.42
CA THR A 227 28.61 -17.50 -26.41
C THR A 227 29.33 -17.02 -25.14
N CYS A 228 28.67 -16.20 -24.31
CA CYS A 228 29.24 -15.63 -23.11
C CYS A 228 28.65 -16.28 -21.86
N LYS A 229 29.50 -16.90 -21.04
CA LYS A 229 29.11 -17.47 -19.74
C LYS A 229 29.36 -16.53 -18.56
N LYS A 230 29.83 -15.30 -18.82
CA LYS A 230 30.16 -14.35 -17.76
C LYS A 230 28.91 -13.90 -17.02
N GLY A 231 29.00 -13.79 -15.70
CA GLY A 231 27.96 -13.24 -14.84
C GLY A 231 28.53 -12.38 -13.71
N PRO A 232 27.68 -11.97 -12.76
CA PRO A 232 28.10 -11.24 -11.56
C PRO A 232 29.19 -11.97 -10.75
N GLN A 233 29.16 -13.31 -10.73
CA GLN A 233 30.17 -14.16 -10.11
C GLN A 233 31.59 -13.97 -10.67
N ASP A 234 31.71 -13.49 -11.91
CA ASP A 234 32.99 -13.17 -12.55
C ASP A 234 33.41 -11.70 -12.31
N GLY A 235 32.81 -11.03 -11.31
CA GLY A 235 33.04 -9.62 -10.99
C GLY A 235 32.54 -8.66 -12.07
N THR A 236 31.73 -9.13 -13.03
CA THR A 236 31.29 -8.32 -14.16
C THR A 236 29.85 -7.82 -13.98
N ALA A 237 29.67 -6.51 -13.93
CA ALA A 237 28.33 -5.90 -13.89
C ALA A 237 27.59 -6.07 -15.23
N LEU A 238 26.37 -6.62 -15.19
CA LEU A 238 25.55 -6.83 -16.39
C LEU A 238 24.65 -5.63 -16.70
N ARG A 239 24.80 -5.07 -17.90
CA ARG A 239 23.98 -3.97 -18.44
C ARG A 239 22.74 -4.52 -19.12
N VAL A 240 21.55 -4.08 -18.71
CA VAL A 240 20.30 -4.44 -19.39
C VAL A 240 20.16 -3.71 -20.71
N CYS A 241 19.52 -4.37 -21.68
CA CYS A 241 19.10 -3.74 -22.92
C CYS A 241 18.27 -2.50 -22.61
N SER A 242 18.67 -1.34 -23.12
CA SER A 242 17.97 -0.07 -22.87
C SER A 242 16.56 -0.05 -23.45
N SER A 243 16.34 -0.75 -24.57
CA SER A 243 15.04 -0.80 -25.26
C SER A 243 14.03 -1.68 -24.50
N CYS A 244 14.30 -2.98 -24.38
CA CYS A 244 13.33 -3.90 -23.79
C CYS A 244 13.46 -4.05 -22.27
N GLY A 245 14.67 -3.86 -21.71
CA GLY A 245 14.98 -4.19 -20.32
C GLY A 245 15.12 -5.69 -20.04
N GLU A 246 14.90 -6.56 -21.02
CA GLU A 246 14.70 -8.00 -20.79
C GLU A 246 15.97 -8.86 -20.90
N ALA A 247 16.96 -8.41 -21.68
CA ALA A 247 18.26 -9.05 -21.82
C ALA A 247 19.33 -8.29 -21.02
N ALA A 248 20.34 -8.99 -20.49
CA ALA A 248 21.46 -8.39 -19.78
C ALA A 248 22.81 -8.83 -20.34
N TYR A 249 23.74 -7.90 -20.51
CA TYR A 249 25.01 -8.12 -21.20
C TYR A 249 26.20 -7.65 -20.37
N CYS A 250 27.26 -8.44 -20.36
CA CYS A 250 28.52 -8.05 -19.71
C CYS A 250 29.28 -6.96 -20.50
N SER A 251 29.00 -6.82 -21.79
CA SER A 251 29.70 -5.92 -22.72
C SER A 251 28.83 -5.53 -23.92
N SER A 252 29.19 -4.43 -24.60
CA SER A 252 28.56 -4.01 -25.86
C SER A 252 28.77 -5.03 -26.98
N GLU A 253 29.90 -5.75 -26.94
CA GLU A 253 30.25 -6.79 -27.91
C GLU A 253 29.30 -7.98 -27.77
N CYS A 254 29.05 -8.43 -26.53
CA CYS A 254 28.07 -9.48 -26.26
C CYS A 254 26.65 -9.06 -26.68
N GLN A 255 26.27 -7.81 -26.43
CA GLN A 255 25.00 -7.29 -26.91
C GLN A 255 24.91 -7.32 -28.44
N LYS A 256 25.95 -6.90 -29.17
CA LYS A 256 25.97 -6.92 -30.64
C LYS A 256 25.88 -8.33 -31.21
N ILE A 257 26.53 -9.31 -30.57
CA ILE A 257 26.46 -10.73 -30.94
C ILE A 257 25.02 -11.21 -30.76
N ASP A 258 24.47 -11.10 -29.55
CA ASP A 258 23.11 -11.55 -29.26
C ASP A 258 22.06 -10.81 -30.10
N TRP A 259 22.28 -9.52 -30.41
CA TRP A 259 21.45 -8.71 -31.29
C TRP A 259 21.32 -9.31 -32.68
N LYS A 260 22.44 -9.70 -33.28
CA LYS A 260 22.47 -10.33 -34.62
C LYS A 260 21.88 -11.74 -34.58
N ASP A 261 22.18 -12.48 -33.52
CA ASP A 261 21.81 -13.90 -33.41
C ASP A 261 20.30 -14.09 -33.17
N ARG A 262 19.71 -13.34 -32.23
CA ARG A 262 18.32 -13.56 -31.82
C ARG A 262 17.60 -12.34 -31.25
N HIS A 263 18.29 -11.47 -30.50
CA HIS A 263 17.64 -10.45 -29.68
C HIS A 263 16.85 -9.45 -30.51
N LYS A 264 17.33 -9.09 -31.71
CA LYS A 264 16.62 -8.17 -32.60
C LYS A 264 15.20 -8.65 -32.97
N ALA A 265 14.96 -9.96 -33.04
CA ALA A 265 13.66 -10.51 -33.43
C ALA A 265 12.58 -10.34 -32.34
N TRP A 266 12.98 -10.23 -31.08
CA TRP A 266 12.07 -10.14 -29.93
C TRP A 266 12.25 -8.87 -29.08
N CYS A 267 13.27 -8.06 -29.37
CA CYS A 267 13.46 -6.75 -28.77
C CYS A 267 12.36 -5.80 -29.22
N GLY A 268 11.43 -5.50 -28.31
CA GLY A 268 10.40 -4.48 -28.46
C GLY A 268 10.72 -3.22 -27.67
N LYS A 269 9.98 -2.16 -27.97
CA LYS A 269 9.90 -0.97 -27.11
C LYS A 269 9.07 -1.35 -25.88
N THR A 270 9.63 -1.07 -24.71
CA THR A 270 8.99 -1.28 -23.41
C THR A 270 8.77 0.07 -22.76
N ASP A 271 7.52 0.44 -22.54
CA ASP A 271 7.14 1.55 -21.68
C ASP A 271 7.43 1.17 -20.23
N ARG A 272 8.02 2.12 -19.51
CA ARG A 272 8.42 1.97 -18.12
C ARG A 272 7.57 2.89 -17.26
N VAL A 273 6.87 2.31 -16.29
CA VAL A 273 5.99 3.05 -15.39
C VAL A 273 6.59 3.00 -14.00
N ASP A 274 6.75 4.16 -13.37
CA ASP A 274 7.23 4.20 -11.98
C ASP A 274 6.12 3.69 -11.04
N ILE A 275 6.45 2.73 -10.18
CA ILE A 275 5.54 2.18 -9.20
C ILE A 275 5.05 3.24 -8.20
N GLU A 276 5.84 4.28 -7.90
CA GLU A 276 5.39 5.41 -7.07
C GLU A 276 4.23 6.19 -7.72
N ARG A 277 4.17 6.20 -9.06
CA ARG A 277 3.06 6.83 -9.81
C ARG A 277 1.90 5.87 -10.03
N PHE A 278 2.16 4.56 -9.99
CA PHE A 278 1.20 3.53 -10.38
C PHE A 278 0.45 2.91 -9.18
N TYR A 279 1.05 2.84 -8.01
CA TYR A 279 0.44 2.21 -6.84
C TYR A 279 -0.92 2.82 -6.40
N PRO A 280 -1.22 4.13 -6.60
CA PRO A 280 -2.54 4.68 -6.29
C PRO A 280 -3.64 4.03 -7.11
N PHE A 281 -3.37 3.71 -8.38
CA PHE A 281 -4.31 2.98 -9.22
C PHE A 281 -4.57 1.57 -8.68
N LEU A 282 -3.54 0.89 -8.17
CA LEU A 282 -3.70 -0.41 -7.50
C LEU A 282 -4.58 -0.29 -6.25
N ALA A 283 -4.41 0.77 -5.46
CA ALA A 283 -5.23 1.05 -4.29
C ALA A 283 -6.69 1.35 -4.67
N CYS A 284 -6.93 2.09 -5.76
CA CYS A 284 -8.27 2.33 -6.28
C CYS A 284 -8.98 1.01 -6.65
N ILE A 285 -8.29 0.12 -7.37
CA ILE A 285 -8.86 -1.18 -7.73
C ILE A 285 -9.13 -2.04 -6.50
N ALA A 286 -8.19 -2.06 -5.54
CA ALA A 286 -8.37 -2.76 -4.27
C ALA A 286 -9.65 -2.32 -3.56
N TYR A 287 -9.90 -1.02 -3.50
CA TYR A 287 -11.10 -0.47 -2.89
C TYR A 287 -12.38 -0.82 -3.66
N VAL A 288 -12.34 -0.80 -5.00
CA VAL A 288 -13.47 -1.25 -5.83
C VAL A 288 -13.83 -2.71 -5.54
N ASN A 289 -12.83 -3.58 -5.30
CA ASN A 289 -13.09 -4.95 -4.89
C ASN A 289 -13.84 -5.02 -3.54
N HIS A 290 -13.53 -4.17 -2.55
CA HIS A 290 -14.31 -4.10 -1.32
C HIS A 290 -15.77 -3.64 -1.55
N CYS A 291 -16.03 -2.91 -2.63
CA CYS A 291 -17.38 -2.52 -3.06
C CYS A 291 -18.09 -3.55 -3.93
N HIS A 292 -17.55 -4.76 -4.11
CA HIS A 292 -18.15 -5.74 -4.99
C HIS A 292 -19.52 -6.20 -4.46
N PRO A 293 -20.57 -6.25 -5.30
CA PRO A 293 -21.93 -6.57 -4.85
C PRO A 293 -22.10 -7.99 -4.29
N ASP A 294 -21.22 -8.92 -4.68
CA ASP A 294 -21.24 -10.30 -4.18
C ASP A 294 -20.63 -10.43 -2.77
N ILE A 295 -19.98 -9.38 -2.25
CA ILE A 295 -19.51 -9.37 -0.87
C ILE A 295 -20.71 -9.10 0.03
N PRO A 296 -21.05 -10.00 0.96
CA PRO A 296 -22.09 -9.72 1.93
C PRO A 296 -21.67 -8.54 2.80
N LEU A 297 -22.58 -7.59 3.00
CA LEU A 297 -22.31 -6.46 3.88
C LEU A 297 -21.97 -6.94 5.29
N HIS A 298 -20.94 -6.32 5.87
CA HIS A 298 -20.53 -6.63 7.24
C HIS A 298 -21.71 -6.39 8.21
N PRO A 299 -21.96 -7.26 9.20
CA PRO A 299 -23.15 -7.17 10.05
C PRO A 299 -23.26 -5.85 10.81
N ALA A 300 -22.11 -5.30 11.22
CA ALA A 300 -22.05 -4.01 11.89
C ALA A 300 -22.48 -2.84 10.98
N LEU A 301 -22.51 -3.00 9.66
CA LEU A 301 -23.08 -2.00 8.73
C LEU A 301 -24.60 -2.13 8.59
N LEU A 302 -25.18 -3.24 9.04
CA LEU A 302 -26.60 -3.55 8.97
C LEU A 302 -27.29 -3.48 10.35
N HIS A 303 -26.57 -3.10 11.41
CA HIS A 303 -27.12 -3.00 12.76
C HIS A 303 -26.83 -1.62 13.33
N GLN A 304 -27.71 -1.16 14.22
CA GLN A 304 -27.45 0.03 15.02
C GLN A 304 -26.28 -0.21 15.96
N ILE A 305 -25.34 0.73 16.03
CA ILE A 305 -24.26 0.75 17.01
C ILE A 305 -24.75 1.53 18.24
N ILE A 306 -24.89 0.82 19.36
CA ILE A 306 -25.56 1.35 20.57
C ILE A 306 -24.59 1.92 21.62
N ASN A 307 -23.29 1.70 21.47
CA ASN A 307 -22.22 2.27 22.29
C ASN A 307 -21.42 3.37 21.57
N ASP A 308 -20.43 3.96 22.23
CA ASP A 308 -19.50 4.94 21.64
C ASP A 308 -18.10 4.31 21.46
N PRO A 309 -17.85 3.54 20.37
CA PRO A 309 -16.52 3.05 20.02
C PRO A 309 -15.62 4.16 19.44
N GLY A 310 -15.91 5.44 19.67
CA GLY A 310 -15.10 6.57 19.20
C GLY A 310 -13.71 6.62 19.86
N PRO A 311 -12.68 7.15 19.18
CA PRO A 311 -11.27 7.10 19.61
C PRO A 311 -11.03 7.70 21.00
N ASN A 312 -11.82 8.70 21.37
CA ASN A 312 -11.71 9.39 22.67
C ASN A 312 -12.34 8.63 23.84
N ASN A 313 -13.04 7.53 23.58
CA ASN A 313 -13.65 6.71 24.61
C ASN A 313 -12.75 5.50 24.95
N SER A 314 -12.03 5.59 26.07
CA SER A 314 -11.10 4.56 26.52
C SER A 314 -11.77 3.44 27.32
N SER A 315 -13.04 3.56 27.71
CA SER A 315 -13.66 2.68 28.72
C SER A 315 -14.15 1.34 28.20
N GLU A 316 -13.95 1.00 26.92
CA GLU A 316 -14.55 -0.20 26.30
C GLU A 316 -13.54 -1.10 25.58
N ILE A 317 -12.28 -1.07 26.01
CA ILE A 317 -11.32 -2.11 25.62
C ILE A 317 -11.62 -3.36 26.43
N VAL A 318 -11.91 -4.44 25.72
CA VAL A 318 -12.24 -5.74 26.30
C VAL A 318 -11.05 -6.67 26.13
N GLU A 319 -10.70 -7.39 27.19
CA GLU A 319 -9.74 -8.50 27.13
C GLU A 319 -10.48 -9.83 26.95
N PHE A 320 -10.04 -10.64 26.01
CA PHE A 320 -10.60 -11.96 25.71
C PHE A 320 -9.76 -13.06 26.34
N PRO A 321 -10.34 -14.26 26.61
CA PRO A 321 -9.59 -15.38 27.20
C PRO A 321 -8.37 -15.85 26.41
N ASN A 322 -8.30 -15.55 25.12
CA ASN A 322 -7.13 -15.83 24.28
C ASN A 322 -5.97 -14.82 24.47
N GLY A 323 -6.13 -13.83 25.37
CA GLY A 323 -5.17 -12.77 25.65
C GLY A 323 -5.19 -11.61 24.64
N THR A 324 -6.10 -11.64 23.66
CA THR A 324 -6.29 -10.50 22.76
C THR A 324 -7.16 -9.45 23.43
N SER A 325 -6.91 -8.18 23.11
CA SER A 325 -7.74 -7.07 23.58
C SER A 325 -8.15 -6.23 22.40
N ALA A 326 -9.42 -5.81 22.37
CA ALA A 326 -9.98 -5.05 21.26
C ALA A 326 -11.08 -4.10 21.76
N LYS A 327 -11.38 -3.10 20.95
CA LYS A 327 -12.47 -2.17 21.20
C LYS A 327 -13.82 -2.80 20.87
N LEU A 328 -14.70 -2.85 21.86
CA LEU A 328 -16.03 -3.43 21.72
C LEU A 328 -16.97 -2.53 20.91
N VAL A 329 -17.73 -3.13 20.01
CA VAL A 329 -18.81 -2.51 19.24
C VAL A 329 -20.08 -3.30 19.50
N LEU A 330 -21.05 -2.69 20.19
CA LEU A 330 -22.32 -3.32 20.52
C LEU A 330 -23.30 -3.12 19.37
N LEU A 331 -23.76 -4.23 18.78
CA LEU A 331 -24.74 -4.23 17.69
C LEU A 331 -26.15 -4.45 18.25
N GLY A 332 -26.97 -3.40 18.17
CA GLY A 332 -28.37 -3.37 18.55
C GLY A 332 -29.29 -3.93 17.47
N THR A 333 -30.38 -3.24 17.14
CA THR A 333 -31.36 -3.71 16.16
C THR A 333 -30.84 -3.65 14.74
N GLU A 334 -31.19 -4.64 13.93
CA GLU A 334 -30.94 -4.63 12.48
C GLU A 334 -31.65 -3.43 11.82
N ILE A 335 -30.94 -2.76 10.91
CA ILE A 335 -31.42 -1.61 10.14
C ILE A 335 -31.56 -2.07 8.68
N PRO A 336 -32.76 -2.00 8.10
CA PRO A 336 -32.94 -2.27 6.68
C PRO A 336 -32.06 -1.34 5.83
N VAL A 337 -31.43 -1.86 4.78
CA VAL A 337 -30.48 -1.09 3.92
C VAL A 337 -31.06 0.25 3.43
N HIS A 338 -32.35 0.30 3.10
CA HIS A 338 -33.03 1.52 2.64
C HIS A 338 -33.26 2.58 3.73
N GLN A 339 -33.04 2.23 5.00
CA GLN A 339 -33.14 3.11 6.18
C GLN A 339 -31.76 3.43 6.76
N LEU A 340 -30.69 2.93 6.14
CA LEU A 340 -29.33 3.14 6.61
C LEU A 340 -28.95 4.61 6.42
N ASN A 341 -28.89 5.33 7.52
CA ASN A 341 -28.46 6.72 7.59
C ASN A 341 -27.43 6.86 8.71
N PRO A 342 -26.36 7.68 8.57
CA PRO A 342 -25.29 7.73 9.58
C PRO A 342 -25.79 7.99 11.01
N GLU A 343 -26.76 8.89 11.20
CA GLU A 343 -27.34 9.21 12.51
C GLU A 343 -28.15 8.06 13.12
N THR A 344 -28.81 7.24 12.30
CA THR A 344 -29.59 6.09 12.80
C THR A 344 -28.71 4.88 13.04
N TRP A 345 -27.72 4.68 12.15
CA TRP A 345 -26.72 3.64 12.22
C TRP A 345 -25.83 3.77 13.45
N TRP A 346 -25.29 4.95 13.73
CA TRP A 346 -24.49 5.19 14.93
C TRP A 346 -24.86 6.53 15.59
N PRO A 347 -25.93 6.54 16.41
CA PRO A 347 -26.43 7.76 17.04
C PRO A 347 -25.40 8.43 17.96
N ALA A 348 -24.63 7.63 18.71
CA ALA A 348 -23.60 8.10 19.63
C ALA A 348 -22.36 8.68 18.91
N GLY A 349 -22.18 8.42 17.62
CA GLY A 349 -21.10 9.03 16.84
C GLY A 349 -21.23 10.55 16.80
N ARG A 350 -20.22 11.28 17.28
CA ARG A 350 -20.35 12.73 17.54
C ARG A 350 -20.53 13.59 16.29
N THR A 351 -19.92 13.19 15.18
CA THR A 351 -19.95 13.94 13.92
C THR A 351 -20.13 13.01 12.72
N LEU A 352 -20.60 13.56 11.61
CA LEU A 352 -20.73 12.81 10.35
C LEU A 352 -19.36 12.27 9.88
N GLN A 353 -18.28 13.02 10.09
CA GLN A 353 -16.92 12.60 9.72
C GLN A 353 -16.47 11.36 10.50
N ILE A 354 -16.71 11.32 11.83
CA ILE A 354 -16.41 10.12 12.67
C ILE A 354 -17.19 8.92 12.17
N ARG A 355 -18.49 9.10 11.97
CA ARG A 355 -19.36 8.01 11.50
C ARG A 355 -18.89 7.51 10.13
N ALA A 356 -18.61 8.40 9.19
CA ALA A 356 -18.17 8.05 7.86
C ALA A 356 -16.81 7.33 7.85
N LYS A 357 -15.85 7.77 8.66
CA LYS A 357 -14.55 7.10 8.82
C LYS A 357 -14.73 5.70 9.39
N PHE A 358 -15.46 5.59 10.49
CA PHE A 358 -15.70 4.31 11.15
C PHE A 358 -16.45 3.32 10.26
N HIS A 359 -17.47 3.81 9.53
CA HIS A 359 -18.17 3.04 8.51
C HIS A 359 -17.19 2.48 7.47
N ARG A 360 -16.29 3.33 6.96
CA ARG A 360 -15.30 2.87 5.98
C ARG A 360 -14.34 1.83 6.55
N ARG A 361 -13.91 1.97 7.80
CA ARG A 361 -13.03 0.98 8.45
C ARG A 361 -13.69 -0.40 8.41
N ILE A 362 -14.93 -0.50 8.90
CA ILE A 362 -15.73 -1.73 8.92
C ILE A 362 -15.96 -2.25 7.49
N PHE A 363 -16.26 -1.35 6.56
CA PHE A 363 -16.50 -1.70 5.15
C PHE A 363 -15.28 -2.30 4.45
N THR A 364 -14.07 -1.93 4.87
CA THR A 364 -12.82 -2.45 4.31
C THR A 364 -12.30 -3.71 5.02
N GLU A 365 -13.00 -4.24 6.04
CA GLU A 365 -12.57 -5.45 6.74
C GLU A 365 -12.76 -6.72 5.88
N GLY A 366 -11.89 -7.70 6.12
CA GLY A 366 -11.94 -9.01 5.48
C GLY A 366 -11.41 -9.05 4.04
N LEU A 367 -11.25 -10.28 3.52
CA LEU A 367 -10.84 -10.58 2.14
C LEU A 367 -9.53 -9.91 1.67
N LEU A 368 -8.69 -9.43 2.60
CA LEU A 368 -7.42 -8.75 2.27
C LEU A 368 -6.49 -9.64 1.42
N LEU A 369 -6.37 -10.94 1.76
CA LEU A 369 -5.54 -11.87 1.00
C LEU A 369 -6.07 -12.12 -0.43
N PRO A 370 -7.34 -12.54 -0.65
CA PRO A 370 -7.91 -12.64 -2.00
C PRO A 370 -7.72 -11.37 -2.84
N ASN A 371 -7.95 -10.20 -2.25
CA ASN A 371 -7.83 -8.91 -2.93
C ASN A 371 -6.37 -8.63 -3.34
N THR A 372 -5.44 -8.78 -2.41
CA THR A 372 -4.00 -8.58 -2.65
C THR A 372 -3.46 -9.55 -3.71
N LEU A 373 -3.87 -10.83 -3.63
CA LEU A 373 -3.47 -11.86 -4.59
C LEU A 373 -4.03 -11.57 -5.98
N ALA A 374 -5.32 -11.22 -6.10
CA ALA A 374 -5.92 -10.83 -7.37
C ALA A 374 -5.15 -9.69 -8.05
N ILE A 375 -4.70 -8.68 -7.28
CA ILE A 375 -3.89 -7.57 -7.78
C ILE A 375 -2.54 -8.05 -8.33
N CYS A 376 -1.82 -8.87 -7.58
CA CYS A 376 -0.56 -9.43 -8.04
C CYS A 376 -0.73 -10.31 -9.29
N LEU A 377 -1.76 -11.16 -9.32
CA LEU A 377 -2.06 -12.02 -10.47
C LEU A 377 -2.36 -11.20 -11.73
N ALA A 378 -3.15 -10.14 -11.61
CA ALA A 378 -3.46 -9.24 -12.73
C ALA A 378 -2.24 -8.45 -13.19
N LEU A 379 -1.40 -7.95 -12.27
CA LEU A 379 -0.14 -7.28 -12.60
C LEU A 379 0.76 -8.21 -13.42
N ILE A 380 0.93 -9.45 -12.99
CA ILE A 380 1.79 -10.39 -13.69
C ILE A 380 1.16 -10.76 -15.04
N SER A 381 -0.14 -11.06 -15.08
CA SER A 381 -0.84 -11.43 -16.32
C SER A 381 -0.81 -10.31 -17.37
N GLU A 382 -1.01 -9.05 -16.99
CA GLU A 382 -1.15 -7.95 -17.95
C GLU A 382 0.15 -7.19 -18.19
N MET A 383 1.04 -7.09 -17.21
CA MET A 383 2.31 -6.34 -17.32
C MET A 383 3.54 -7.23 -17.41
N TYR A 384 3.49 -8.52 -17.08
CA TYR A 384 4.65 -9.41 -17.13
C TYR A 384 4.43 -10.63 -18.02
N THR A 385 3.28 -10.79 -18.64
CA THR A 385 3.22 -11.63 -19.85
C THR A 385 3.55 -10.79 -21.07
N THR A 386 4.29 -11.37 -21.99
CA THR A 386 4.50 -10.77 -23.30
C THR A 386 3.40 -11.23 -24.24
N THR A 387 2.62 -10.27 -24.72
CA THR A 387 1.78 -10.41 -25.92
C THR A 387 2.59 -10.15 -27.21
N TYR A 388 3.87 -9.78 -27.08
CA TYR A 388 4.75 -9.56 -28.22
C TYR A 388 5.03 -10.89 -28.90
N MET A 389 4.22 -11.20 -29.91
CA MET A 389 4.61 -12.12 -30.96
C MET A 389 5.64 -11.41 -31.84
N PRO A 390 6.77 -12.05 -32.18
CA PRO A 390 7.63 -11.58 -33.26
C PRO A 390 6.75 -11.27 -34.47
N LYS A 391 7.06 -10.20 -35.22
CA LYS A 391 6.33 -9.88 -36.45
C LYS A 391 6.18 -11.18 -37.23
N PRO A 392 4.94 -11.64 -37.48
CA PRO A 392 4.78 -12.87 -38.24
C PRO A 392 5.47 -12.70 -39.59
N ASP A 393 5.88 -13.83 -40.17
CA ASP A 393 6.44 -13.88 -41.52
C ASP A 393 5.70 -12.87 -42.42
N PRO A 394 6.40 -12.01 -43.17
CA PRO A 394 5.81 -11.09 -44.13
C PRO A 394 4.73 -11.69 -45.05
N GLN A 395 4.59 -13.01 -45.15
CA GLN A 395 3.50 -13.71 -45.85
C GLN A 395 2.20 -13.91 -45.03
N SER A 396 2.19 -13.83 -43.69
CA SER A 396 1.00 -14.00 -42.84
C SER A 396 0.28 -12.68 -42.47
N TRP A 397 0.65 -11.58 -43.12
CA TRP A 397 0.19 -10.20 -42.89
C TRP A 397 -1.32 -9.93 -42.94
N GLN A 398 -2.13 -10.87 -43.43
CA GLN A 398 -3.57 -10.64 -43.60
C GLN A 398 -4.42 -10.94 -42.36
N THR A 399 -3.94 -11.73 -41.40
CA THR A 399 -4.86 -12.30 -40.39
C THR A 399 -4.88 -11.57 -39.05
N PHE A 400 -3.85 -10.83 -38.65
CA PHE A 400 -3.86 -10.18 -37.32
C PHE A 400 -3.08 -8.85 -37.29
N LYS A 401 -3.75 -7.75 -37.65
CA LYS A 401 -3.42 -6.41 -37.13
C LYS A 401 -3.87 -6.26 -35.66
N LEU A 402 -3.72 -7.29 -34.83
CA LEU A 402 -3.75 -7.07 -33.40
C LEU A 402 -2.51 -6.23 -33.11
N ASN A 403 -2.76 -4.97 -32.73
CA ASN A 403 -1.77 -3.96 -32.43
C ASN A 403 -0.55 -4.59 -31.78
N THR A 404 0.64 -4.34 -32.32
CA THR A 404 1.91 -4.56 -31.61
C THR A 404 1.89 -3.68 -30.38
N GLN A 405 1.22 -4.13 -29.33
CA GLN A 405 0.99 -3.36 -28.13
C GLN A 405 2.37 -3.16 -27.49
N GLU A 406 2.71 -1.90 -27.22
CA GLU A 406 3.97 -1.59 -26.52
C GLU A 406 3.92 -2.31 -25.17
N ARG A 407 5.02 -2.99 -24.82
CA ARG A 407 5.09 -3.70 -23.53
C ARG A 407 5.14 -2.67 -22.44
N VAL A 408 4.46 -2.91 -21.33
CA VAL A 408 4.52 -2.03 -20.16
C VAL A 408 5.16 -2.80 -19.02
N ARG A 409 6.16 -2.21 -18.35
CA ARG A 409 6.83 -2.81 -17.20
C ARG A 409 6.91 -1.81 -16.06
N LEU A 410 6.81 -2.32 -14.83
CA LEU A 410 7.03 -1.49 -13.66
C LEU A 410 8.53 -1.25 -13.44
N THR A 411 8.81 -0.06 -12.95
CA THR A 411 10.13 0.40 -12.50
C THR A 411 9.95 1.11 -11.18
N HIS A 412 11.02 1.27 -10.43
CA HIS A 412 11.12 2.31 -9.41
C HIS A 412 12.29 3.19 -9.80
N ARG A 413 12.02 4.47 -10.08
CA ARG A 413 12.96 5.39 -10.70
C ARG A 413 13.50 4.78 -12.01
N SER A 414 14.79 4.50 -12.08
CA SER A 414 15.44 3.88 -13.24
C SER A 414 15.59 2.37 -13.15
N SER A 415 15.30 1.76 -11.99
CA SER A 415 15.52 0.34 -11.74
C SER A 415 14.25 -0.47 -12.08
N PRO A 416 14.31 -1.45 -13.00
CA PRO A 416 13.20 -2.36 -13.27
C PRO A 416 12.77 -3.11 -12.01
N ILE A 417 11.47 -3.37 -11.88
CA ILE A 417 10.96 -4.35 -10.92
C ILE A 417 11.28 -5.75 -11.48
N CYS A 418 11.94 -6.57 -10.67
CA CYS A 418 12.29 -7.95 -11.00
C CYS A 418 11.52 -8.99 -10.20
N ASP A 419 10.80 -8.61 -9.14
CA ASP A 419 9.93 -9.51 -8.40
C ASP A 419 8.70 -8.79 -7.88
N ILE A 420 7.58 -9.51 -7.84
CA ILE A 420 6.30 -9.09 -7.29
C ILE A 420 5.78 -10.23 -6.44
N GLY A 421 5.34 -9.92 -5.23
CA GLY A 421 4.84 -10.94 -4.35
C GLY A 421 4.05 -10.41 -3.17
N ILE A 422 3.72 -11.34 -2.27
CA ILE A 422 2.98 -11.07 -1.05
C ILE A 422 3.86 -11.36 0.16
N VAL A 423 3.72 -10.50 1.17
CA VAL A 423 4.25 -10.73 2.50
C VAL A 423 3.10 -11.14 3.40
N GLN A 424 3.23 -12.30 4.05
CA GLN A 424 2.41 -12.67 5.20
C GLN A 424 3.17 -12.24 6.46
N GLY A 425 2.49 -11.58 7.38
CA GLY A 425 3.12 -11.14 8.61
C GLY A 425 2.14 -10.76 9.69
N SER A 426 2.62 -9.94 10.62
CA SER A 426 1.80 -9.33 11.66
C SER A 426 2.09 -7.85 11.72
N VAL A 427 1.08 -7.04 12.02
CA VAL A 427 1.21 -5.60 12.23
C VAL A 427 1.01 -5.25 13.69
N ARG A 428 1.73 -4.25 14.18
CA ARG A 428 1.56 -3.77 15.55
C ARG A 428 0.36 -2.84 15.59
N VAL A 429 -0.71 -3.31 16.21
CA VAL A 429 -1.95 -2.55 16.38
C VAL A 429 -2.30 -2.50 17.87
N THR A 430 -2.63 -1.30 18.35
CA THR A 430 -3.07 -1.08 19.73
C THR A 430 -4.47 -1.67 19.95
N PRO A 431 -4.85 -2.06 21.18
CA PRO A 431 -6.21 -2.54 21.42
C PRO A 431 -7.32 -1.54 21.03
N GLN A 432 -7.03 -0.23 21.07
CA GLN A 432 -7.94 0.85 20.69
C GLN A 432 -8.29 0.84 19.20
N ASP A 433 -7.38 0.34 18.37
CA ASP A 433 -7.52 0.30 16.91
C ASP A 433 -7.99 -1.05 16.40
N ARG A 434 -8.13 -2.06 17.27
CA ARG A 434 -8.74 -3.36 16.94
C ARG A 434 -10.23 -3.31 17.22
N LEU A 435 -11.03 -3.93 16.36
CA LEU A 435 -12.48 -3.96 16.52
C LEU A 435 -12.95 -5.38 16.85
N VAL A 436 -13.93 -5.46 17.75
CA VAL A 436 -14.70 -6.67 18.01
C VAL A 436 -16.17 -6.28 18.12
N TYR A 437 -17.02 -7.03 17.44
CA TYR A 437 -18.46 -6.76 17.40
C TYR A 437 -19.19 -7.79 18.25
N TYR A 438 -20.16 -7.34 19.04
CA TYR A 438 -21.03 -8.20 19.81
C TYR A 438 -22.48 -7.97 19.38
N SER A 439 -23.12 -9.00 18.84
CA SER A 439 -24.54 -8.93 18.47
C SER A 439 -25.42 -9.21 19.67
N MET A 440 -26.22 -8.22 20.06
CA MET A 440 -27.18 -8.35 21.15
C MET A 440 -28.30 -9.35 20.81
N THR A 441 -28.63 -9.49 19.52
CA THR A 441 -29.69 -10.41 19.05
C THR A 441 -29.23 -11.86 18.98
N SER A 442 -28.02 -12.13 18.47
CA SER A 442 -27.51 -13.50 18.37
C SER A 442 -26.67 -13.95 19.57
N HIS A 443 -26.26 -13.01 20.43
CA HIS A 443 -25.29 -13.21 21.50
C HIS A 443 -23.95 -13.80 21.00
N GLU A 444 -23.55 -13.48 19.77
CA GLU A 444 -22.30 -13.94 19.17
C GLU A 444 -21.30 -12.78 19.01
N PHE A 445 -20.02 -13.09 19.25
CA PHE A 445 -18.90 -12.21 18.94
C PHE A 445 -18.43 -12.42 17.51
N ILE A 446 -18.18 -11.33 16.80
CA ILE A 446 -17.53 -11.30 15.49
C ILE A 446 -16.22 -10.55 15.69
N MET A 447 -15.11 -11.22 15.45
CA MET A 447 -13.79 -10.57 15.50
C MET A 447 -13.58 -9.78 14.20
N GLY A 448 -13.07 -8.55 14.30
CA GLY A 448 -12.55 -7.83 13.14
C GLY A 448 -11.26 -8.47 12.60
N ASP A 449 -10.57 -7.77 11.71
CA ASP A 449 -9.32 -8.27 11.13
C ASP A 449 -8.27 -8.57 12.21
N ASP A 450 -7.55 -9.69 12.03
CA ASP A 450 -6.49 -10.10 12.95
C ASP A 450 -5.17 -9.43 12.54
N PRO A 451 -4.62 -8.51 13.35
CA PRO A 451 -3.33 -7.89 13.03
C PRO A 451 -2.18 -8.90 13.02
N ASP A 452 -2.33 -10.09 13.63
CA ASP A 452 -1.32 -11.14 13.56
C ASP A 452 -1.39 -11.99 12.27
N ASP A 453 -2.42 -11.83 11.44
CA ASP A 453 -2.58 -12.46 10.12
C ASP A 453 -2.80 -11.40 9.03
N HIS A 454 -1.78 -10.57 8.79
CA HIS A 454 -1.84 -9.43 7.87
C HIS A 454 -1.07 -9.69 6.57
N TYR A 455 -1.53 -9.09 5.48
CA TYR A 455 -1.00 -9.30 4.14
C TYR A 455 -0.74 -7.99 3.41
N TRP A 456 0.41 -7.87 2.75
CA TRP A 456 0.73 -6.71 1.92
C TRP A 456 1.61 -7.09 0.74
N MET A 457 1.62 -6.27 -0.30
CA MET A 457 2.43 -6.53 -1.50
C MET A 457 3.86 -6.08 -1.30
N TYR A 458 4.80 -6.75 -1.96
CA TYR A 458 6.16 -6.26 -2.13
C TYR A 458 6.56 -6.23 -3.61
N PHE A 459 7.47 -5.31 -3.92
CA PHE A 459 8.10 -5.13 -5.21
C PHE A 459 9.61 -5.08 -5.00
N THR A 460 10.34 -5.99 -5.64
CA THR A 460 11.80 -5.98 -5.61
C THR A 460 12.31 -5.40 -6.90
N THR A 461 13.15 -4.38 -6.79
CA THR A 461 13.88 -3.83 -7.95
C THR A 461 15.09 -4.69 -8.27
N ARG A 462 15.57 -4.62 -9.51
CA ARG A 462 16.83 -5.24 -9.95
C ARG A 462 18.06 -4.84 -9.13
N SER A 463 18.01 -3.68 -8.47
CA SER A 463 19.08 -3.22 -7.58
C SER A 463 18.98 -3.81 -6.17
N GLY A 464 18.02 -4.70 -5.91
CA GLY A 464 17.77 -5.33 -4.61
C GLY A 464 17.00 -4.46 -3.63
N ASN A 465 16.55 -3.26 -4.03
CA ASN A 465 15.70 -2.43 -3.18
C ASN A 465 14.27 -2.97 -3.19
N GLU A 466 13.67 -3.04 -2.00
CA GLU A 466 12.30 -3.50 -1.81
C GLU A 466 11.37 -2.33 -1.49
N TYR A 467 10.18 -2.40 -2.06
CA TYR A 467 9.06 -1.49 -1.82
C TYR A 467 7.84 -2.30 -1.45
N PHE A 468 6.95 -1.71 -0.66
CA PHE A 468 5.80 -2.37 -0.08
C PHE A 468 4.57 -1.50 -0.28
N LEU A 469 3.45 -2.16 -0.60
CA LEU A 469 2.14 -1.54 -0.68
C LEU A 469 1.21 -2.27 0.27
N ASP A 470 0.73 -1.56 1.27
CA ASP A 470 -0.29 -2.04 2.20
C ASP A 470 -1.60 -1.30 1.93
N ILE A 471 -2.67 -2.07 1.71
CA ILE A 471 -4.03 -1.58 1.43
C ILE A 471 -5.01 -1.96 2.55
N GLY A 472 -4.55 -2.68 3.58
CA GLY A 472 -5.39 -3.20 4.66
C GLY A 472 -5.24 -2.43 5.99
N MET A 473 -4.17 -1.65 6.18
CA MET A 473 -3.92 -0.97 7.47
C MET A 473 -4.99 0.04 7.91
N PHE A 474 -5.88 0.46 7.02
CA PHE A 474 -6.96 1.39 7.36
C PHE A 474 -7.98 0.76 8.33
N THR A 475 -8.19 -0.56 8.29
CA THR A 475 -9.06 -1.25 9.26
C THR A 475 -8.53 -1.08 10.69
N PHE A 476 -7.21 -0.95 10.84
CA PHE A 476 -6.49 -0.64 12.08
C PHE A 476 -6.23 0.86 12.29
N ASN A 477 -7.10 1.73 11.77
CA ASN A 477 -7.04 3.18 11.93
C ASN A 477 -5.79 3.87 11.36
N CYS A 478 -5.02 3.21 10.48
CA CYS A 478 -3.94 3.88 9.75
C CYS A 478 -4.53 4.79 8.66
N ALA A 479 -4.82 6.04 9.03
CA ALA A 479 -5.60 7.00 8.27
C ALA A 479 -4.91 7.61 7.03
N GLN A 480 -3.92 6.93 6.44
CA GLN A 480 -3.28 7.39 5.22
C GLN A 480 -4.12 7.02 4.00
N MET A 481 -4.63 8.04 3.32
CA MET A 481 -5.48 7.95 2.15
C MET A 481 -4.82 8.57 0.92
N ILE A 482 -5.29 8.21 -0.27
CA ILE A 482 -4.78 8.72 -1.54
C ILE A 482 -5.94 9.19 -2.40
N LYS A 483 -5.83 10.37 -3.01
CA LYS A 483 -6.86 10.86 -3.94
C LYS A 483 -6.95 10.00 -5.20
N CYS A 484 -8.17 9.62 -5.57
CA CYS A 484 -8.44 8.67 -6.64
C CYS A 484 -8.67 9.31 -8.01
N GLU A 485 -9.16 10.56 -8.04
CA GLU A 485 -9.63 11.22 -9.26
C GLU A 485 -8.65 11.10 -10.45
N PRO A 486 -7.32 11.34 -10.30
CA PRO A 486 -6.38 11.24 -11.41
C PRO A 486 -6.16 9.82 -11.96
N TYR A 487 -6.62 8.81 -11.22
CA TYR A 487 -6.36 7.39 -11.49
C TYR A 487 -7.60 6.64 -11.99
N SER A 488 -8.75 7.33 -12.13
CA SER A 488 -10.06 6.73 -12.40
C SER A 488 -10.76 7.33 -13.63
N ASN A 489 -10.02 7.47 -14.73
CA ASN A 489 -10.51 8.13 -15.95
C ASN A 489 -11.63 7.36 -16.67
N HIS A 490 -11.77 6.06 -16.41
CA HIS A 490 -12.81 5.23 -17.01
C HIS A 490 -13.87 4.92 -15.97
N GLY A 491 -15.10 5.37 -16.22
CA GLY A 491 -16.22 5.27 -15.27
C GLY A 491 -16.54 3.86 -14.77
N PHE A 492 -16.00 2.81 -15.38
CA PHE A 492 -16.17 1.41 -14.97
C PHE A 492 -15.54 1.06 -13.62
N TYR A 493 -14.54 1.82 -13.13
CA TYR A 493 -13.87 1.52 -11.87
C TYR A 493 -13.61 2.77 -11.02
N ARG A 494 -14.44 3.81 -11.18
CA ARG A 494 -14.36 4.97 -10.30
C ARG A 494 -14.78 4.54 -8.89
N PRO A 495 -13.88 4.58 -7.88
CA PRO A 495 -14.26 4.30 -6.50
C PRO A 495 -15.39 5.25 -6.09
N MET A 496 -16.32 4.78 -5.26
CA MET A 496 -17.42 5.63 -4.76
C MET A 496 -16.89 6.82 -3.95
N MET A 497 -15.66 6.71 -3.44
CA MET A 497 -14.97 7.73 -2.66
C MET A 497 -13.89 8.42 -3.50
N ASN A 498 -13.66 9.71 -3.22
CA ASN A 498 -12.56 10.46 -3.85
C ASN A 498 -11.18 10.11 -3.29
N THR A 499 -11.12 9.30 -2.23
CA THR A 499 -9.89 8.87 -1.58
C THR A 499 -9.97 7.40 -1.17
N VAL A 500 -8.85 6.68 -1.25
CA VAL A 500 -8.75 5.24 -0.88
C VAL A 500 -7.58 5.00 0.05
N PRO A 501 -7.66 3.99 0.94
CA PRO A 501 -6.58 3.67 1.85
C PRO A 501 -5.40 3.05 1.11
N ALA A 502 -4.20 3.57 1.37
CA ALA A 502 -2.97 2.92 0.94
C ALA A 502 -1.73 3.50 1.62
N PHE A 503 -0.85 2.61 2.05
CA PHE A 503 0.44 2.92 2.64
C PHE A 503 1.55 2.32 1.78
N PHE A 504 2.24 3.17 1.01
CA PHE A 504 3.37 2.79 0.17
C PHE A 504 4.68 3.23 0.81
N TYR A 505 5.60 2.29 0.98
CA TYR A 505 6.90 2.57 1.60
C TYR A 505 8.02 1.72 0.99
N GLY A 506 9.26 2.17 1.17
CA GLY A 506 10.42 1.45 0.68
C GLY A 506 11.70 1.87 1.39
N GLU A 507 12.81 1.76 0.66
CA GLU A 507 14.16 2.02 1.17
C GLU A 507 14.32 3.44 1.76
N ASP A 508 13.68 4.45 1.17
CA ASP A 508 13.79 5.83 1.67
C ASP A 508 13.14 6.01 3.06
N LEU A 509 12.00 5.36 3.29
CA LEU A 509 11.37 5.35 4.62
C LEU A 509 12.18 4.50 5.59
N ARG A 510 12.70 3.34 5.17
CA ARG A 510 13.59 2.49 5.99
C ARG A 510 14.89 3.20 6.41
N ARG A 511 15.41 4.12 5.60
CA ARG A 511 16.57 4.95 5.95
C ARG A 511 16.24 5.97 7.02
N THR A 512 15.03 6.53 6.97
CA THR A 512 14.55 7.55 7.92
C THR A 512 14.13 6.93 9.24
N ILE A 513 13.45 5.78 9.17
CA ILE A 513 12.97 4.98 10.30
C ILE A 513 13.61 3.59 10.16
N PRO A 514 14.87 3.41 10.61
CA PRO A 514 15.49 2.09 10.62
C PRO A 514 14.60 1.11 11.37
N ARG A 515 14.55 -0.14 10.93
CA ARG A 515 13.75 -1.16 11.62
C ARG A 515 12.25 -0.84 11.68
N LEU A 516 11.70 -0.21 10.64
CA LEU A 516 10.24 -0.10 10.44
C LEU A 516 9.56 -1.49 10.55
N ASP A 517 10.29 -2.56 10.16
CA ASP A 517 9.89 -3.96 10.31
C ASP A 517 9.71 -4.42 11.78
N MET A 518 10.30 -3.71 12.74
CA MET A 518 10.12 -3.99 14.16
C MET A 518 9.07 -3.09 14.81
N LEU A 519 8.79 -1.93 14.21
CA LEU A 519 7.87 -0.95 14.78
C LEU A 519 6.43 -1.24 14.41
N ALA A 520 6.17 -1.48 13.12
CA ALA A 520 4.81 -1.53 12.58
C ALA A 520 4.54 -2.83 11.82
N TRP A 521 5.40 -3.29 10.92
CA TRP A 521 5.17 -4.51 10.12
C TRP A 521 6.20 -5.59 10.41
N LYS A 522 5.81 -6.70 11.04
CA LYS A 522 6.69 -7.84 11.28
C LYS A 522 6.46 -8.91 10.19
N PRO A 523 7.27 -8.94 9.11
CA PRO A 523 7.14 -9.96 8.07
C PRO A 523 7.45 -11.34 8.65
N LYS A 524 6.61 -12.34 8.34
CA LYS A 524 6.82 -13.75 8.72
C LYS A 524 7.31 -14.56 7.52
N ARG A 525 6.63 -14.44 6.38
CA ARG A 525 6.91 -15.17 5.13
C ARG A 525 6.75 -14.25 3.92
N LYS A 526 7.53 -14.50 2.87
CA LYS A 526 7.43 -13.81 1.58
C LYS A 526 7.20 -14.84 0.48
N PHE A 527 6.32 -14.51 -0.45
CA PHE A 527 5.92 -15.37 -1.56
C PHE A 527 6.13 -14.62 -2.87
N SER A 528 7.13 -15.04 -3.64
CA SER A 528 7.35 -14.51 -4.99
C SER A 528 6.33 -15.10 -5.94
N LEU A 529 5.40 -14.27 -6.40
CA LEU A 529 4.34 -14.70 -7.32
C LEU A 529 4.80 -14.66 -8.76
N LEU A 530 5.73 -13.75 -9.10
CA LEU A 530 6.29 -13.66 -10.45
C LEU A 530 7.12 -14.90 -10.83
N HIS A 531 7.72 -15.57 -9.84
CA HIS A 531 8.55 -16.76 -10.04
C HIS A 531 7.86 -18.07 -9.65
N ASP A 532 6.57 -18.04 -9.33
CA ASP A 532 5.82 -19.25 -8.98
C ASP A 532 5.29 -19.94 -10.24
N GLU A 533 5.92 -21.05 -10.62
CA GLU A 533 5.58 -21.83 -11.82
C GLU A 533 4.11 -22.32 -11.81
N ARG A 534 3.51 -22.50 -10.63
CA ARG A 534 2.10 -22.95 -10.51
C ARG A 534 1.11 -21.95 -11.11
N LEU A 535 1.53 -20.70 -11.29
CA LEU A 535 0.69 -19.64 -11.84
C LEU A 535 0.82 -19.46 -13.36
N TYR A 536 1.84 -20.06 -13.98
CA TYR A 536 2.15 -19.77 -15.39
C TYR A 536 1.04 -20.22 -16.33
N GLU A 537 0.41 -21.37 -16.06
CA GLU A 537 -0.75 -21.86 -16.82
C GLU A 537 -1.87 -20.82 -16.83
N MET A 538 -2.25 -20.31 -15.67
CA MET A 538 -3.32 -19.32 -15.50
C MET A 538 -3.00 -17.99 -16.22
N MET A 539 -1.74 -17.55 -16.16
CA MET A 539 -1.31 -16.28 -16.76
C MET A 539 -1.34 -16.29 -18.29
N GLY A 540 -1.28 -17.46 -18.91
CA GLY A 540 -1.36 -17.62 -20.36
C GLY A 540 -2.73 -17.30 -20.95
N TYR A 541 -3.80 -17.37 -20.14
CA TYR A 541 -5.17 -17.20 -20.64
C TYR A 541 -5.47 -15.73 -20.97
N PRO A 542 -5.80 -15.41 -22.24
CA PRO A 542 -6.04 -14.03 -22.65
C PRO A 542 -7.42 -13.49 -22.23
N GLN A 543 -8.33 -14.36 -21.79
CA GLN A 543 -9.71 -14.02 -21.49
C GLN A 543 -9.93 -13.71 -20.00
N MET A 544 -11.01 -12.96 -19.77
CA MET A 544 -11.58 -12.64 -18.46
C MET A 544 -12.08 -13.86 -17.70
N ASP A 545 -12.49 -14.90 -18.44
CA ASP A 545 -13.05 -16.14 -17.91
C ASP A 545 -11.92 -17.17 -17.78
N VAL A 546 -11.23 -17.14 -16.64
CA VAL A 546 -10.29 -18.20 -16.28
C VAL A 546 -11.13 -19.36 -15.73
N PRO A 547 -11.13 -20.54 -16.37
CA PRO A 547 -11.92 -21.65 -15.85
C PRO A 547 -11.36 -22.09 -14.49
N ASP A 548 -12.24 -22.55 -13.59
CA ASP A 548 -11.90 -22.83 -12.19
C ASP A 548 -10.72 -23.81 -12.04
N LYS A 549 -10.60 -24.77 -12.98
CA LYS A 549 -9.49 -25.72 -13.02
C LYS A 549 -8.12 -25.03 -13.13
N GLN A 550 -8.04 -23.95 -13.90
CA GLN A 550 -6.82 -23.16 -14.10
C GLN A 550 -6.51 -22.26 -12.89
N MET A 551 -7.50 -21.96 -12.05
CA MET A 551 -7.30 -21.25 -10.79
C MET A 551 -6.73 -22.13 -9.68
N GLN A 552 -6.65 -23.45 -9.85
CA GLN A 552 -6.18 -24.36 -8.80
C GLN A 552 -4.77 -24.01 -8.30
N GLY A 553 -3.87 -23.56 -9.18
CA GLY A 553 -2.54 -23.08 -8.81
C GLY A 553 -2.61 -21.87 -7.87
N ALA A 554 -3.47 -20.89 -8.20
CA ALA A 554 -3.70 -19.71 -7.38
C ALA A 554 -4.37 -20.04 -6.04
N TYR A 555 -5.33 -20.97 -6.02
CA TYR A 555 -5.94 -21.44 -4.76
C TYR A 555 -4.92 -22.11 -3.85
N ASN A 556 -4.06 -22.99 -4.39
CA ASN A 556 -3.02 -23.65 -3.61
C ASN A 556 -2.04 -22.65 -3.01
N ILE A 557 -1.66 -21.62 -3.76
CA ILE A 557 -0.81 -20.52 -3.27
C ILE A 557 -1.53 -19.72 -2.20
N MET A 558 -2.81 -19.38 -2.40
CA MET A 558 -3.59 -18.64 -1.41
C MET A 558 -3.67 -19.39 -0.07
N GLU A 559 -3.88 -20.70 -0.10
CA GLU A 559 -3.87 -21.56 1.10
C GLU A 559 -2.50 -21.62 1.76
N GLU A 560 -1.44 -21.69 0.96
CA GLU A 560 -0.06 -21.67 1.44
C GLU A 560 0.29 -20.34 2.11
N ILE A 561 -0.15 -19.22 1.52
CA ILE A 561 0.01 -17.87 2.07
C ILE A 561 -0.78 -17.74 3.37
N ALA A 562 -2.04 -18.19 3.40
CA ALA A 562 -2.87 -18.12 4.59
C ALA A 562 -2.38 -19.05 5.71
N GLY A 563 -1.63 -20.11 5.37
CA GLY A 563 -1.28 -21.17 6.32
C GLY A 563 -2.49 -21.99 6.79
N ARG A 564 -3.60 -21.93 6.06
CA ARG A 564 -4.86 -22.64 6.32
C ARG A 564 -5.60 -22.93 5.01
N LYS A 565 -6.56 -23.85 5.06
CA LYS A 565 -7.51 -24.06 3.96
C LYS A 565 -8.35 -22.79 3.78
N CYS A 566 -8.45 -22.30 2.55
CA CYS A 566 -9.29 -21.17 2.22
C CYS A 566 -10.74 -21.65 2.05
N THR A 567 -11.68 -20.82 2.50
CA THR A 567 -13.11 -21.09 2.35
C THR A 567 -13.51 -21.07 0.87
N GLY A 568 -14.65 -21.70 0.54
CA GLY A 568 -15.20 -21.63 -0.82
C GLY A 568 -15.46 -20.19 -1.26
N PHE A 569 -15.95 -19.35 -0.34
CA PHE A 569 -16.18 -17.94 -0.57
C PHE A 569 -14.90 -17.16 -0.86
N GLU A 570 -13.80 -17.39 -0.12
CA GLU A 570 -12.51 -16.75 -0.42
C GLU A 570 -11.98 -17.10 -1.82
N ARG A 571 -12.17 -18.35 -2.25
CA ARG A 571 -11.78 -18.81 -3.60
C ARG A 571 -12.63 -18.15 -4.68
N GLU A 572 -13.94 -18.09 -4.47
CA GLU A 572 -14.88 -17.40 -5.36
C GLU A 572 -14.52 -15.91 -5.48
N MET A 573 -14.27 -15.22 -4.37
CA MET A 573 -13.85 -13.83 -4.37
C MET A 573 -12.50 -13.63 -5.06
N LEU A 574 -11.53 -14.54 -4.88
CA LEU A 574 -10.26 -14.46 -5.61
C LEU A 574 -10.48 -14.50 -7.13
N LEU A 575 -11.31 -15.43 -7.62
CA LEU A 575 -11.64 -15.53 -9.05
C LEU A 575 -12.30 -14.24 -9.55
N THR A 576 -13.36 -13.80 -8.87
CA THR A 576 -14.11 -12.58 -9.21
C THR A 576 -13.22 -11.33 -9.21
N PHE A 577 -12.43 -11.12 -8.16
CA PHE A 577 -11.50 -10.00 -8.07
C PHE A 577 -10.42 -10.06 -9.14
N THR A 578 -9.88 -11.25 -9.44
CA THR A 578 -8.85 -11.40 -10.47
C THR A 578 -9.38 -10.96 -11.83
N SER A 579 -10.58 -11.39 -12.21
CA SER A 579 -11.22 -10.96 -13.45
C SER A 579 -11.43 -9.44 -13.47
N ASN A 580 -12.02 -8.86 -12.41
CA ASN A 580 -12.26 -7.41 -12.33
C ASN A 580 -10.97 -6.58 -12.42
N VAL A 581 -9.94 -6.96 -11.67
CA VAL A 581 -8.65 -6.27 -11.67
C VAL A 581 -7.99 -6.38 -13.04
N ARG A 582 -8.01 -7.56 -13.68
CA ARG A 582 -7.45 -7.75 -15.01
C ARG A 582 -8.14 -6.85 -16.04
N MET A 583 -9.46 -6.71 -15.99
CA MET A 583 -10.18 -5.78 -16.86
C MET A 583 -9.72 -4.34 -16.65
N CYS A 584 -9.67 -3.88 -15.40
CA CYS A 584 -9.25 -2.52 -15.09
C CYS A 584 -7.82 -2.25 -15.57
N MET A 585 -6.91 -3.19 -15.30
CA MET A 585 -5.51 -3.13 -15.73
C MET A 585 -5.41 -3.12 -17.25
N SER A 586 -6.11 -4.02 -17.94
CA SER A 586 -6.08 -4.13 -19.40
C SER A 586 -6.58 -2.84 -20.08
N LEU A 587 -7.67 -2.25 -19.58
CA LEU A 587 -8.17 -0.97 -20.05
C LEU A 587 -7.14 0.15 -19.83
N ASN A 588 -6.58 0.25 -18.62
CA ASN A 588 -5.55 1.24 -18.30
C ASN A 588 -4.34 1.16 -19.25
N LEU A 589 -3.84 -0.05 -19.49
CA LEU A 589 -2.69 -0.29 -20.36
C LEU A 589 -3.03 -0.04 -21.84
N LYS A 590 -4.23 -0.42 -22.28
CA LYS A 590 -4.71 -0.20 -23.66
C LYS A 590 -4.89 1.29 -23.97
N HIS A 591 -5.45 2.05 -23.04
CA HIS A 591 -5.64 3.50 -23.18
C HIS A 591 -4.42 4.33 -22.79
N ARG A 592 -3.42 3.68 -22.16
CA ARG A 592 -2.20 4.30 -21.65
C ARG A 592 -2.49 5.40 -20.63
N ASP A 593 -3.54 5.25 -19.82
CA ASP A 593 -3.92 6.27 -18.85
C ASP A 593 -2.83 6.51 -17.81
N TYR A 594 -2.00 5.50 -17.55
CA TYR A 594 -0.84 5.60 -16.66
C TYR A 594 0.16 6.70 -17.07
N LEU A 595 0.14 7.17 -18.32
CA LEU A 595 0.96 8.30 -18.76
C LEU A 595 0.46 9.64 -18.20
N ASN A 596 -0.83 9.72 -17.84
CA ASN A 596 -1.47 10.91 -17.28
C ASN A 596 -1.47 10.90 -15.74
N PHE A 597 -0.98 9.84 -15.11
CA PHE A 597 -0.92 9.75 -13.66
C PHE A 597 0.03 10.82 -13.08
N PRO A 598 -0.35 11.47 -11.97
CA PRO A 598 0.51 12.42 -11.28
C PRO A 598 1.88 11.86 -10.95
N GLU A 599 2.92 12.68 -11.03
CA GLU A 599 4.28 12.27 -10.67
C GLU A 599 4.39 11.90 -9.18
N LYS A 600 3.63 12.61 -8.33
CA LYS A 600 3.51 12.30 -6.92
C LYS A 600 2.03 12.16 -6.59
N PRO A 601 1.63 11.08 -5.92
CA PRO A 601 0.25 10.96 -5.44
C PRO A 601 -0.05 12.02 -4.39
N GLU A 602 -1.29 12.50 -4.40
CA GLU A 602 -1.79 13.35 -3.34
C GLU A 602 -2.23 12.48 -2.15
N ILE A 603 -1.48 12.56 -1.06
CA ILE A 603 -1.75 11.85 0.18
C ILE A 603 -2.61 12.74 1.07
N VAL A 604 -3.69 12.17 1.59
CA VAL A 604 -4.62 12.81 2.52
C VAL A 604 -4.59 12.03 3.84
N LEU A 605 -4.53 12.72 4.97
CA LEU A 605 -4.66 12.10 6.28
C LEU A 605 -6.09 12.26 6.78
N GLU A 606 -6.79 11.15 6.97
CA GLU A 606 -8.17 11.13 7.48
C GLU A 606 -8.19 11.07 9.02
N LEU A 607 -7.81 12.17 9.65
CA LEU A 607 -7.71 12.26 11.11
C LEU A 607 -9.06 12.15 11.82
N ASP A 608 -9.03 11.68 13.07
CA ASP A 608 -10.22 11.70 13.93
C ASP A 608 -10.54 13.14 14.39
N PRO A 609 -11.80 13.54 14.55
CA PRO A 609 -12.14 14.86 15.04
C PRO A 609 -11.57 15.16 16.42
N GLY A 610 -10.90 16.30 16.51
CA GLY A 610 -10.11 16.71 17.66
C GLY A 610 -8.62 16.42 17.51
N GLU A 611 -8.23 15.55 16.58
CA GLU A 611 -6.85 15.44 16.14
C GLU A 611 -6.59 16.52 15.09
N THR A 612 -5.68 17.45 15.38
CA THR A 612 -5.18 18.37 14.36
C THR A 612 -3.76 17.99 13.99
N ILE A 613 -3.43 18.06 12.69
CA ILE A 613 -2.04 17.90 12.22
C ILE A 613 -1.12 18.90 12.95
N ASN A 614 -1.66 20.06 13.33
CA ASN A 614 -0.96 21.16 13.98
C ASN A 614 -0.70 20.98 15.48
N ASP A 615 -1.18 19.91 16.10
CA ASP A 615 -0.90 19.68 17.52
C ASP A 615 0.58 19.33 17.77
N CYS A 616 1.30 18.84 16.74
CA CYS A 616 2.75 18.78 16.76
C CYS A 616 3.34 20.07 16.18
N SER A 617 4.08 20.81 17.01
CA SER A 617 4.86 21.93 16.48
C SER A 617 5.93 21.40 15.52
N GLU A 618 6.21 22.13 14.44
CA GLU A 618 7.34 21.79 13.55
C GLU A 618 8.68 21.64 14.32
N GLU A 619 8.78 22.27 15.48
CA GLU A 619 9.93 22.13 16.38
C GLU A 619 9.98 20.76 17.05
N GLU A 620 8.86 20.24 17.53
CA GLU A 620 8.75 18.88 18.09
C GLU A 620 9.03 17.82 17.02
N ASP A 621 8.51 17.98 15.80
CA ASP A 621 8.80 17.07 14.70
C ASP A 621 10.27 17.09 14.32
N ARG A 622 10.88 18.28 14.21
CA ARG A 622 12.33 18.42 13.99
C ARG A 622 13.14 17.84 15.14
N ALA A 623 12.67 17.97 16.39
CA ALA A 623 13.34 17.43 17.57
C ALA A 623 13.27 15.89 17.58
N LEU A 624 12.10 15.31 17.30
CA LEU A 624 11.90 13.88 17.15
C LEU A 624 12.73 13.33 15.99
N GLU A 625 12.72 13.98 14.83
CA GLU A 625 13.52 13.57 13.67
C GLU A 625 15.02 13.59 14.00
N LYS A 626 15.50 14.65 14.66
CA LYS A 626 16.89 14.76 15.11
C LYS A 626 17.24 13.68 16.15
N TYR A 627 16.34 13.41 17.08
CA TYR A 627 16.48 12.34 18.08
C TYR A 627 16.57 10.98 17.39
N MET A 628 15.65 10.67 16.47
CA MET A 628 15.63 9.42 15.72
C MET A 628 16.85 9.24 14.84
N LYS A 629 17.30 10.29 14.14
CA LYS A 629 18.57 10.29 13.38
C LYS A 629 19.77 9.99 14.28
N LYS A 630 19.81 10.50 15.52
CA LYS A 630 20.88 10.21 16.48
C LYS A 630 20.88 8.72 16.88
N TRP A 631 19.72 8.16 17.19
CA TRP A 631 19.58 6.74 17.56
C TRP A 631 19.87 5.80 16.37
N ALA A 632 19.38 6.12 15.17
CA ALA A 632 19.70 5.42 13.93
C ALA A 632 21.21 5.33 13.69
N ARG A 633 21.95 6.42 13.90
CA ARG A 633 23.42 6.44 13.79
C ARG A 633 24.09 5.55 14.84
N ARG A 634 23.54 5.46 16.06
CA ARG A 634 24.07 4.56 17.11
C ARG A 634 23.83 3.09 16.75
N LEU A 635 22.64 2.77 16.25
CA LEU A 635 22.29 1.43 15.77
C LEU A 635 23.22 1.00 14.63
N LYS A 636 23.41 1.86 13.62
CA LYS A 636 24.31 1.58 12.48
C LYS A 636 25.78 1.38 12.91
N LYS A 637 26.20 1.98 14.02
CA LYS A 637 27.55 1.81 14.59
C LYS A 637 27.66 0.59 15.53
N GLY A 638 26.57 -0.15 15.76
CA GLY A 638 26.55 -1.28 16.69
C GLY A 638 26.62 -0.88 18.18
N TYR A 639 26.40 0.39 18.52
CA TYR A 639 26.46 0.85 19.93
C TYR A 639 25.21 0.54 20.74
N ILE A 640 24.13 0.14 20.07
CA ILE A 640 22.86 -0.25 20.68
C ILE A 640 22.29 -1.43 19.90
N SER A 641 21.51 -2.26 20.56
CA SER A 641 20.76 -3.33 19.91
C SER A 641 19.52 -2.77 19.18
N PRO A 642 18.95 -3.51 18.22
CA PRO A 642 17.67 -3.15 17.60
C PRO A 642 16.55 -2.97 18.62
N GLU A 643 16.49 -3.79 19.66
CA GLU A 643 15.48 -3.73 20.73
C GLU A 643 15.64 -2.45 21.55
N GLN A 644 16.88 -2.04 21.85
CA GLN A 644 17.14 -0.76 22.52
C GLN A 644 16.72 0.43 21.66
N TRP A 645 16.87 0.34 20.33
CA TRP A 645 16.41 1.37 19.41
C TRP A 645 14.88 1.46 19.39
N VAL A 646 14.19 0.32 19.32
CA VAL A 646 12.71 0.24 19.38
C VAL A 646 12.19 0.78 20.72
N ALA A 647 12.78 0.38 21.84
CA ALA A 647 12.43 0.90 23.16
C ALA A 647 12.62 2.43 23.24
N ALA A 648 13.69 2.96 22.65
CA ALA A 648 13.93 4.40 22.62
C ALA A 648 12.96 5.17 21.72
N PHE A 649 12.46 4.55 20.65
CA PHE A 649 11.38 5.09 19.83
C PHE A 649 10.07 5.16 20.63
N HIS A 650 9.68 4.07 21.29
CA HIS A 650 8.49 4.08 22.14
C HIS A 650 8.59 5.08 23.28
N ALA A 651 9.71 5.12 23.99
CA ALA A 651 9.94 6.09 25.05
C ALA A 651 9.93 7.55 24.54
N ALA A 652 10.18 7.80 23.26
CA ALA A 652 10.06 9.14 22.68
C ALA A 652 8.60 9.50 22.36
N ASN A 653 7.81 8.54 21.88
CA ASN A 653 6.38 8.72 21.58
C ASN A 653 5.50 8.71 22.83
N GLU A 654 5.89 7.94 23.86
CA GLU A 654 5.17 7.83 25.13
C GLU A 654 5.47 8.96 26.10
N LYS A 655 6.54 9.76 25.85
CA LYS A 655 6.83 10.92 26.69
C LYS A 655 5.61 11.82 26.66
N PRO A 656 4.88 11.93 27.79
CA PRO A 656 3.57 12.54 27.78
C PRO A 656 3.72 13.97 27.31
N HIS A 657 2.85 14.35 26.38
CA HIS A 657 2.54 15.73 26.03
C HIS A 657 1.94 16.49 27.23
N ALA A 658 2.40 16.24 28.47
CA ALA A 658 1.96 16.86 29.71
C ALA A 658 2.13 18.39 29.71
N ASN A 659 2.96 18.93 28.80
CA ASN A 659 3.08 20.37 28.56
C ASN A 659 2.10 20.94 27.51
N ARG A 660 1.31 20.12 26.79
CA ARG A 660 0.37 20.60 25.75
C ARG A 660 -0.99 21.03 26.32
N TYR A 661 -1.48 20.40 27.39
CA TYR A 661 -2.82 20.70 27.93
C TYR A 661 -2.84 21.75 29.06
N THR A 662 -1.68 22.16 29.59
CA THR A 662 -1.61 23.09 30.73
C THR A 662 -1.38 24.56 30.34
N LYS A 663 -1.31 24.90 29.05
CA LYS A 663 -0.90 26.24 28.59
C LYS A 663 -1.72 26.88 27.47
N LYS A 664 -3.03 26.61 27.36
CA LYS A 664 -3.91 27.43 26.51
C LYS A 664 -5.11 27.93 27.29
N GLY A 665 -5.07 29.23 27.64
CA GLY A 665 -6.27 30.04 27.86
C GLY A 665 -7.06 30.18 26.55
N PRO A 666 -8.25 30.83 26.58
CA PRO A 666 -9.14 30.90 25.42
C PRO A 666 -8.43 31.62 24.26
N LEU A 667 -8.17 30.90 23.17
CA LEU A 667 -7.58 31.46 21.96
C LEU A 667 -8.69 31.87 21.00
N ASN A 668 -8.74 33.18 20.74
CA ASN A 668 -9.47 33.85 19.69
C ASN A 668 -9.16 33.24 18.32
N PHE A 669 -10.21 32.98 17.54
CA PHE A 669 -10.11 32.72 16.11
C PHE A 669 -9.92 34.05 15.39
N ASP A 670 -8.74 34.26 14.80
CA ASP A 670 -8.57 35.09 13.60
C ASP A 670 -7.21 34.79 12.97
N ILE A 671 -7.16 34.91 11.64
CA ILE A 671 -6.03 34.70 10.72
C ILE A 671 -5.97 33.30 10.08
N LEU A 672 -6.72 33.15 8.99
CA LEU A 672 -6.18 32.74 7.68
C LEU A 672 -7.03 33.42 6.60
N GLY A 673 -6.59 34.61 6.21
CA GLY A 673 -7.06 35.31 5.02
C GLY A 673 -6.23 34.95 3.78
N ASP A 674 -6.89 35.03 2.64
CA ASP A 674 -6.36 34.99 1.26
C ASP A 674 -5.90 33.65 0.67
N LEU A 675 -6.89 32.82 0.31
CA LEU A 675 -6.94 32.19 -1.02
C LEU A 675 -8.35 32.39 -1.58
N ARG A 676 -8.54 33.44 -2.39
CA ARG A 676 -9.77 33.66 -3.15
C ARG A 676 -9.88 32.59 -4.24
N TYR A 677 -10.89 31.73 -4.11
CA TYR A 677 -11.56 31.12 -5.25
C TYR A 677 -12.61 32.11 -5.75
N GLU A 678 -12.61 32.38 -7.05
CA GLU A 678 -13.79 32.89 -7.75
C GLU A 678 -14.32 31.80 -8.71
N PRO A 679 -15.64 31.85 -9.02
CA PRO A 679 -16.48 30.69 -9.34
C PRO A 679 -16.21 29.97 -10.66
#